data_AF-A0A959MFF6-F1
#
_entry.id   AF-A0A959MFF6-F1
#
_cell.length_a   1.000
_cell.length_b   1.000
_cell.length_c   1.000
_cell.angle_alpha   90.00
_cell.angle_beta   90.00
_cell.angle_gamma   90.00
#
_symmetry.space_group_name_H-M   'P 1'
#
loop_
_entity.id
_entity.type
_entity.pdbx_description
1 polymer ?
#
loop_
_entity_poly.entity_id
_entity_poly.type
_entity_poly.pdbx_seq_one_letter_code
_entity_poly.pdbx_strand_id
1 'polypeptide(L)'
;MQQLPRFIAAPLFFLLFATILQAQPTPMAITTASGMDGKYQYTTYLGDPLKARYYKLDNGLTVILSVNRNEPRVQTFILTKAGSKNDPATNTGLAHYLEHMLFKGTDKFGTLNWEKERKELAVIEDLYDQYNHTTDEAKRKVIYGKIDSVSGVAATYAIANEYDKMVGAIGASGTNAFTSTEVTAYMNDIPSNQLAKWLRIEGERFRAPVMRLFHTELEAVYEEKNISLDDDGDKVWETLNADLFRNHPYGTQTTIGTVEHLKNPSLKEIENYFRTYYVPNNMGVILVGDFDPAEAIALVDKSFNYMTPKPIPNFTFKPEETRNAPREHNVYGPEPEHLRMAWRFPGAGTDEALLLEMTDLLLAYKGAGLLDLDLNKKQLVQNASCSPDFSKDYSTHVFYGAPKEGQSLEEVKGLILQEIEKIKRGEFDETSMRGAIRNLKVDQMTQYESNGGGAFALLTTFVTGVDPAWEAQKYANMAKITKEQIVDFAKKYYTNDYAVVYKRLGEAEEVAKVEKPAITPVEVNRVDQSPFVTSIITTPAPPIQPVYVDYGKDIAKSKLANGAEVLSVQNKENDLFQLYYVLDMGSDNDKKLPFAVNYLRYLGTDKYSSEELSTKFFDLACNFNVSSGRDQVYVTLSGPDESFEPALALFEEFLANAKPDQAALDGVIARTLKGRTDAKQNKSVIHGQGLVNYALYGEKNPFNDVLSNEQLKEMSAKELVDRIHKLTSYQHKVLYYGPKATTSLTSLLEKYHKTPKSLLPYPVATKYSYKSTDKNVVYFADYDMVQAEIIWIRNAEPYNAGTLPVRSVFNEYFGGGMSAVVFQEIRESKALAYSTFSIYESPSKPENPHLIFSYVGTQADKLKDAVGAMNELHTTLPRSEQSFATAIGGLKNKIETERTLRSDILFNYLNAQKFGQNYDSRQVVYDNLDKITFNDLEKFHHDRYTGKPYLYCVIGSKDKIDMEALKKLGEVKELKLDTLFGY
;
A
#
# COMPACT_ATOMS: atom_id res chain seq x y z
N MET A 1 -4.07 93.40 6.99
CA MET A 1 -3.21 94.14 7.95
C MET A 1 -2.38 93.11 8.70
N GLN A 2 -1.16 92.83 8.22
CA GLN A 2 0.12 93.44 8.64
C GLN A 2 0.62 92.96 10.01
N GLN A 3 1.66 92.11 9.93
CA GLN A 3 2.91 92.06 10.70
C GLN A 3 2.91 92.14 12.24
N LEU A 4 3.40 91.05 12.88
CA LEU A 4 4.56 90.89 13.84
C LEU A 4 4.85 91.99 14.91
N PRO A 5 5.60 91.75 16.04
CA PRO A 5 6.33 90.55 16.52
C PRO A 5 6.37 90.26 18.08
N ARG A 6 6.97 89.09 18.43
CA ARG A 6 7.80 88.65 19.61
C ARG A 6 7.48 89.06 21.07
N PHE A 7 7.41 88.07 21.99
CA PHE A 7 8.46 87.67 22.96
C PHE A 7 8.13 86.34 23.71
N ILE A 8 9.15 85.78 24.39
CA ILE A 8 9.48 84.39 24.80
C ILE A 8 8.70 83.79 26.00
N ALA A 9 8.44 82.47 25.98
CA ALA A 9 8.62 81.53 27.12
C ALA A 9 8.64 80.04 26.64
N ALA A 10 9.55 79.22 27.16
CA ALA A 10 9.76 77.78 26.87
C ALA A 10 8.70 76.88 27.60
N PRO A 11 8.49 75.57 27.30
CA PRO A 11 9.52 74.54 27.10
C PRO A 11 9.30 73.50 25.95
N LEU A 12 10.34 72.68 25.79
CA LEU A 12 10.56 71.46 25.00
C LEU A 12 9.36 70.73 24.35
N PHE A 13 9.51 70.48 23.05
CA PHE A 13 8.93 69.34 22.33
C PHE A 13 10.00 68.78 21.39
N PHE A 14 10.30 67.47 21.47
CA PHE A 14 11.07 66.77 20.44
C PHE A 14 10.32 65.50 20.01
N LEU A 15 10.22 65.40 18.68
CA LEU A 15 9.78 64.32 17.80
C LEU A 15 9.86 62.88 18.35
N LEU A 16 8.78 62.12 18.12
CA LEU A 16 8.79 60.65 18.13
C LEU A 16 8.39 60.14 16.75
N PHE A 17 9.37 59.53 16.08
CA PHE A 17 9.18 58.62 14.94
C PHE A 17 8.29 57.45 15.38
N ALA A 18 7.19 57.21 14.67
CA ALA A 18 6.38 56.00 14.85
C ALA A 18 7.03 54.85 14.08
N THR A 19 7.68 53.95 14.81
CA THR A 19 8.04 52.61 14.35
C THR A 19 6.76 51.78 14.21
N ILE A 20 6.48 51.29 13.00
CA ILE A 20 5.54 50.20 12.79
C ILE A 20 6.24 48.94 13.28
N LEU A 21 6.01 48.54 14.53
CA LEU A 21 6.34 47.19 14.98
C LEU A 21 5.43 46.22 14.22
N GLN A 22 6.03 45.44 13.31
CA GLN A 22 5.46 44.16 12.92
C GLN A 22 5.31 43.33 14.20
N ALA A 23 4.07 43.03 14.59
CA ALA A 23 3.81 42.08 15.65
C ALA A 23 4.36 40.72 15.19
N GLN A 24 5.49 40.30 15.76
CA GLN A 24 5.91 38.91 15.65
C GLN A 24 4.82 38.05 16.29
N PRO A 25 4.39 36.94 15.65
CA PRO A 25 3.50 36.00 16.30
C PRO A 25 4.19 35.52 17.57
N THR A 26 3.56 35.75 18.71
CA THR A 26 3.97 35.17 19.99
C THR A 26 4.12 33.65 19.79
N PRO A 27 5.24 33.02 20.21
CA PRO A 27 5.37 31.58 20.13
C PRO A 27 4.20 30.98 20.92
N MET A 28 3.36 30.22 20.22
CA MET A 28 2.23 29.51 20.82
C MET A 28 2.84 28.55 21.84
N ALA A 29 2.67 28.83 23.13
CA ALA A 29 3.11 27.94 24.18
C ALA A 29 2.45 26.57 23.98
N ILE A 30 3.24 25.50 24.12
CA ILE A 30 2.76 24.12 24.09
C ILE A 30 1.61 24.03 25.10
N THR A 31 0.38 23.98 24.59
CA THR A 31 -0.81 23.86 25.42
C THR A 31 -1.25 22.42 25.33
N THR A 32 -0.71 21.63 26.25
CA THR A 32 -1.30 20.34 26.60
C THR A 32 -2.60 20.61 27.33
N ALA A 33 -3.66 19.92 26.92
CA ALA A 33 -4.92 19.92 27.67
C ALA A 33 -5.13 18.52 28.24
N SER A 34 -5.42 18.45 29.53
CA SER A 34 -5.89 17.22 30.18
C SER A 34 -7.41 17.18 30.19
N GLY A 35 -7.99 16.02 29.97
CA GLY A 35 -9.42 15.78 30.10
C GLY A 35 -9.71 14.46 30.81
N MET A 36 -11.00 14.19 31.01
CA MET A 36 -11.50 13.00 31.69
C MET A 36 -12.59 12.37 30.85
N ASP A 37 -12.48 11.07 30.60
CA ASP A 37 -13.56 10.22 30.10
C ASP A 37 -13.94 9.24 31.21
N GLY A 38 -14.99 9.55 31.97
CA GLY A 38 -15.31 8.81 33.20
C GLY A 38 -14.18 8.88 34.23
N LYS A 39 -13.57 7.73 34.56
CA LYS A 39 -12.40 7.66 35.46
C LYS A 39 -11.05 7.80 34.76
N TYR A 40 -11.01 7.81 33.42
CA TYR A 40 -9.78 7.75 32.66
C TYR A 40 -9.32 9.16 32.29
N GLN A 41 -8.14 9.54 32.76
CA GLN A 41 -7.49 10.77 32.36
C GLN A 41 -6.85 10.62 30.98
N TYR A 42 -6.99 11.64 30.15
CA TYR A 42 -6.30 11.72 28.86
C TYR A 42 -5.61 13.06 28.65
N THR A 43 -4.66 13.07 27.73
CA THR A 43 -4.01 14.29 27.22
C THR A 43 -4.33 14.47 25.74
N THR A 44 -4.55 15.72 25.33
CA THR A 44 -4.66 16.16 23.94
C THR A 44 -3.67 17.29 23.69
N TYR A 45 -3.22 17.44 22.45
CA TYR A 45 -2.22 18.43 22.05
C TYR A 45 -2.84 19.45 21.11
N LEU A 46 -2.71 20.74 21.44
CA LEU A 46 -3.20 21.81 20.57
C LEU A 46 -2.47 21.75 19.21
N GLY A 47 -3.23 21.82 18.12
CA GLY A 47 -2.70 21.76 16.76
C GLY A 47 -2.65 20.34 16.16
N ASP A 48 -2.92 19.30 16.95
CA ASP A 48 -3.05 17.93 16.43
C ASP A 48 -4.29 17.82 15.51
N PRO A 49 -4.11 17.57 14.19
CA PRO A 49 -5.23 17.48 13.26
C PRO A 49 -6.11 16.24 13.51
N LEU A 50 -5.53 15.16 14.07
CA LEU A 50 -6.27 13.95 14.44
C LEU A 50 -7.04 14.11 15.74
N LYS A 51 -6.79 15.20 16.49
CA LYS A 51 -7.42 15.48 17.79
C LYS A 51 -7.34 14.27 18.72
N ALA A 52 -6.19 13.59 18.71
CA ALA A 52 -6.02 12.32 19.38
C ALA A 52 -5.98 12.53 20.90
N ARG A 53 -6.64 11.61 21.61
CA ARG A 53 -6.64 11.50 23.07
C ARG A 53 -5.68 10.38 23.48
N TYR A 54 -4.69 10.73 24.29
CA TYR A 54 -3.66 9.82 24.78
C TYR A 54 -3.95 9.44 26.23
N TYR A 55 -4.11 8.15 26.50
CA TYR A 55 -4.40 7.59 27.81
C TYR A 55 -3.25 6.69 28.27
N LYS A 56 -3.08 6.58 29.59
CA LYS A 56 -2.25 5.57 30.24
C LYS A 56 -3.13 4.85 31.27
N LEU A 57 -3.38 3.56 31.05
CA LEU A 57 -4.15 2.75 32.00
C LEU A 57 -3.30 2.40 33.23
N ASP A 58 -3.97 2.00 34.32
CA ASP A 58 -3.31 1.65 35.59
C ASP A 58 -2.30 0.50 35.45
N ASN A 59 -2.56 -0.45 34.55
CA ASN A 59 -1.64 -1.55 34.24
C ASN A 59 -0.47 -1.13 33.34
N GLY A 60 -0.41 0.13 32.90
CA GLY A 60 0.62 0.69 32.04
C GLY A 60 0.32 0.61 30.54
N LEU A 61 -0.80 0.07 30.09
CA LEU A 61 -1.15 0.07 28.66
C LEU A 61 -1.39 1.50 28.16
N THR A 62 -0.79 1.86 27.02
CA THR A 62 -1.09 3.13 26.34
C THR A 62 -2.26 2.93 25.39
N VAL A 63 -3.23 3.84 25.42
CA VAL A 63 -4.36 3.84 24.49
C VAL A 63 -4.40 5.19 23.79
N ILE A 64 -4.59 5.20 22.47
CA ILE A 64 -4.66 6.41 21.65
C ILE A 64 -5.95 6.36 20.84
N LEU A 65 -6.83 7.34 21.06
CA LEU A 65 -8.16 7.39 20.44
C LEU A 65 -8.29 8.64 19.56
N SER A 66 -8.72 8.47 18.31
CA SER A 66 -9.08 9.58 17.41
C SER A 66 -10.45 9.32 16.80
N VAL A 67 -11.35 10.30 16.89
CA VAL A 67 -12.74 10.15 16.44
C VAL A 67 -12.89 10.69 15.02
N ASN A 68 -13.36 9.85 14.11
CA ASN A 68 -13.76 10.19 12.75
C ASN A 68 -15.11 9.53 12.43
N ARG A 69 -16.14 10.34 12.14
CA ARG A 69 -17.53 9.86 11.95
C ARG A 69 -17.98 9.79 10.50
N ASN A 70 -17.05 9.85 9.55
CA ASN A 70 -17.39 9.83 8.12
C ASN A 70 -17.99 8.47 7.68
N GLU A 71 -17.59 7.40 8.36
CA GLU A 71 -18.14 6.06 8.19
C GLU A 71 -18.24 5.34 9.55
N PRO A 72 -19.22 4.44 9.75
CA PRO A 72 -19.42 3.70 11.00
C PRO A 72 -18.43 2.54 11.13
N ARG A 73 -17.14 2.85 10.98
CA ARG A 73 -16.03 1.90 11.04
C ARG A 73 -14.90 2.46 11.89
N VAL A 74 -14.05 1.56 12.37
CA VAL A 74 -12.92 1.87 13.25
C VAL A 74 -11.70 1.10 12.75
N GLN A 75 -10.68 1.84 12.31
CA GLN A 75 -9.35 1.27 12.14
C GLN A 75 -8.76 1.01 13.51
N THR A 76 -8.25 -0.20 13.70
CA THR A 76 -7.69 -0.67 14.95
C THR A 76 -6.23 -1.08 14.77
N PHE A 77 -5.43 -0.80 15.79
CA PHE A 77 -4.11 -1.40 15.99
C PHE A 77 -3.97 -1.89 17.42
N ILE A 78 -3.41 -3.08 17.58
CA ILE A 78 -2.76 -3.51 18.82
C ILE A 78 -1.31 -3.76 18.47
N LEU A 79 -0.41 -3.11 19.18
CA LEU A 79 1.00 -3.10 18.82
C LEU A 79 1.88 -3.24 20.05
N THR A 80 3.06 -3.81 19.83
CA THR A 80 4.10 -3.98 20.83
C THR A 80 5.34 -3.27 20.32
N LYS A 81 5.97 -2.42 21.14
CA LYS A 81 7.27 -1.79 20.80
C LYS A 81 8.41 -2.80 20.91
N ALA A 82 8.31 -3.85 20.13
CA ALA A 82 9.31 -4.88 19.95
C ALA A 82 9.16 -5.47 18.55
N GLY A 83 10.26 -5.49 17.82
CA GLY A 83 10.37 -6.06 16.48
C GLY A 83 11.68 -6.83 16.32
N SER A 84 12.19 -6.94 15.10
CA SER A 84 13.41 -7.71 14.84
C SER A 84 14.65 -7.17 15.55
N LYS A 85 14.67 -5.87 15.88
CA LYS A 85 15.74 -5.25 16.70
C LYS A 85 15.91 -5.91 18.06
N ASN A 86 14.84 -6.52 18.56
CA ASN A 86 14.79 -7.16 19.87
C ASN A 86 15.06 -8.67 19.79
N ASP A 87 15.23 -9.23 18.57
CA ASP A 87 15.58 -10.63 18.42
C ASP A 87 16.99 -10.87 19.02
N PRO A 88 17.19 -11.96 19.76
CA PRO A 88 18.53 -12.39 20.15
C PRO A 88 19.36 -12.69 18.89
N ALA A 89 20.65 -12.36 18.93
CA ALA A 89 21.56 -12.58 17.81
C ALA A 89 21.69 -14.06 17.38
N THR A 90 21.31 -14.99 18.25
CA THR A 90 21.31 -16.45 18.00
C THR A 90 20.04 -16.96 17.33
N ASN A 91 18.98 -16.14 17.25
CA ASN A 91 17.69 -16.55 16.71
C ASN A 91 16.99 -15.32 16.09
N THR A 92 17.35 -14.98 14.85
CA THR A 92 16.70 -13.91 14.10
C THR A 92 15.42 -14.41 13.42
N GLY A 93 14.46 -13.52 13.20
CA GLY A 93 13.13 -13.85 12.67
C GLY A 93 12.12 -14.27 13.74
N LEU A 94 12.46 -14.15 15.02
CA LEU A 94 11.60 -14.60 16.13
C LEU A 94 10.37 -13.71 16.30
N ALA A 95 10.54 -12.38 16.25
CA ALA A 95 9.41 -11.44 16.30
C ALA A 95 8.39 -11.73 15.19
N HIS A 96 8.90 -12.01 13.98
CA HIS A 96 8.08 -12.34 12.82
C HIS A 96 7.39 -13.70 12.95
N TYR A 97 8.08 -14.75 13.44
CA TYR A 97 7.41 -16.01 13.77
C TYR A 97 6.30 -15.82 14.79
N LEU A 98 6.57 -15.06 15.86
CA LEU A 98 5.58 -14.80 16.90
C LEU A 98 4.33 -14.12 16.33
N GLU A 99 4.51 -13.20 15.37
CA GLU A 99 3.41 -12.57 14.64
C GLU A 99 2.44 -13.60 14.05
N HIS A 100 2.96 -14.56 13.28
CA HIS A 100 2.18 -15.63 12.69
C HIS A 100 1.50 -16.49 13.75
N MET A 101 2.21 -16.80 14.83
CA MET A 101 1.70 -17.68 15.88
C MET A 101 0.57 -17.06 16.68
N LEU A 102 0.46 -15.74 16.77
CA LEU A 102 -0.65 -15.08 17.45
C LEU A 102 -2.01 -15.27 16.74
N PHE A 103 -2.02 -15.73 15.48
CA PHE A 103 -3.26 -16.08 14.77
C PHE A 103 -3.73 -17.52 15.04
N LYS A 104 -2.86 -18.38 15.56
CA LYS A 104 -3.14 -19.82 15.74
C LYS A 104 -3.98 -20.12 16.99
N GLY A 105 -4.27 -19.11 17.80
CA GLY A 105 -5.26 -19.15 18.88
C GLY A 105 -4.70 -19.43 20.27
N THR A 106 -5.58 -19.84 21.19
CA THR A 106 -5.30 -19.95 22.64
C THR A 106 -5.83 -21.26 23.23
N ASP A 107 -5.79 -21.42 24.55
CA ASP A 107 -6.49 -22.53 25.23
C ASP A 107 -8.04 -22.41 25.18
N LYS A 108 -8.60 -21.30 24.69
CA LYS A 108 -10.05 -21.07 24.58
C LYS A 108 -10.60 -21.20 23.17
N PHE A 109 -9.78 -20.95 22.16
CA PHE A 109 -10.15 -21.10 20.76
C PHE A 109 -8.95 -21.61 19.94
N GLY A 110 -9.24 -22.26 18.82
CA GLY A 110 -8.30 -22.94 17.94
C GLY A 110 -8.07 -24.41 18.34
N THR A 111 -8.88 -24.96 19.26
CA THR A 111 -8.72 -26.33 19.77
C THR A 111 -10.05 -26.99 20.12
N LEU A 112 -10.15 -28.29 19.82
CA LEU A 112 -11.24 -29.19 20.21
C LEU A 112 -11.05 -29.71 21.64
N ASN A 113 -9.79 -29.90 22.05
CA ASN A 113 -9.45 -30.49 23.34
C ASN A 113 -8.06 -30.04 23.80
N TRP A 114 -8.03 -28.90 24.47
CA TRP A 114 -6.79 -28.32 25.01
C TRP A 114 -6.00 -29.28 25.89
N GLU A 115 -6.66 -30.07 26.74
CA GLU A 115 -5.99 -30.95 27.69
C GLU A 115 -5.21 -32.10 27.02
N LYS A 116 -5.67 -32.54 25.84
CA LYS A 116 -4.95 -33.51 25.02
C LYS A 116 -3.90 -32.82 24.15
N GLU A 117 -4.31 -31.75 23.46
CA GLU A 117 -3.44 -31.00 22.56
C GLU A 117 -2.16 -30.52 23.25
N ARG A 118 -2.27 -29.92 24.45
CA ARG A 118 -1.11 -29.38 25.19
C ARG A 118 -0.04 -30.42 25.51
N LYS A 119 -0.41 -31.71 25.60
CA LYS A 119 0.56 -32.80 25.84
C LYS A 119 1.38 -33.10 24.60
N GLU A 120 0.74 -33.11 23.44
CA GLU A 120 1.42 -33.30 22.15
C GLU A 120 2.29 -32.07 21.84
N LEU A 121 1.79 -30.86 22.09
CA LEU A 121 2.57 -29.63 21.90
C LEU A 121 3.83 -29.58 22.76
N ALA A 122 3.77 -30.05 24.01
CA ALA A 122 4.96 -30.15 24.87
C ALA A 122 6.01 -31.12 24.29
N VAL A 123 5.57 -32.24 23.71
CA VAL A 123 6.48 -33.18 23.04
C VAL A 123 7.08 -32.55 21.79
N ILE A 124 6.30 -31.80 21.01
CA ILE A 124 6.76 -31.08 19.81
C ILE A 124 7.82 -30.03 20.20
N GLU A 125 7.58 -29.26 21.26
CA GLU A 125 8.53 -28.27 21.79
C GLU A 125 9.87 -28.93 22.17
N ASP A 126 9.84 -30.02 22.93
CA ASP A 126 11.05 -30.76 23.32
C ASP A 126 11.78 -31.37 22.12
N LEU A 127 11.05 -31.79 21.08
CA LEU A 127 11.64 -32.30 19.85
C LEU A 127 12.30 -31.18 19.02
N TYR A 128 11.68 -30.00 18.93
CA TYR A 128 12.30 -28.84 18.27
C TYR A 128 13.55 -28.36 19.01
N ASP A 129 13.52 -28.38 20.35
CA ASP A 129 14.69 -28.05 21.17
C ASP A 129 15.85 -29.05 20.93
N GLN A 130 15.55 -30.35 20.87
CA GLN A 130 16.53 -31.37 20.47
C GLN A 130 17.02 -31.16 19.04
N TYR A 131 16.12 -30.85 18.11
CA TYR A 131 16.45 -30.62 16.71
C TYR A 131 17.42 -29.43 16.55
N ASN A 132 17.14 -28.32 17.24
CA ASN A 132 17.96 -27.11 17.24
C ASN A 132 19.41 -27.38 17.65
N HIS A 133 19.62 -28.21 18.69
CA HIS A 133 20.94 -28.54 19.21
C HIS A 133 21.63 -29.73 18.50
N THR A 134 20.99 -30.36 17.51
CA THR A 134 21.55 -31.51 16.80
C THR A 134 22.16 -31.07 15.48
N THR A 135 23.45 -31.32 15.26
CA THR A 135 24.16 -31.00 14.00
C THR A 135 24.29 -32.19 13.04
N ASP A 136 24.19 -33.43 13.54
CA ASP A 136 24.25 -34.65 12.73
C ASP A 136 23.00 -34.80 11.84
N GLU A 137 23.17 -34.75 10.52
CA GLU A 137 22.06 -34.73 9.55
C GLU A 137 21.15 -35.97 9.62
N ALA A 138 21.72 -37.15 9.85
CA ALA A 138 20.93 -38.38 9.96
C ALA A 138 20.05 -38.37 11.22
N LYS A 139 20.59 -37.93 12.36
CA LYS A 139 19.82 -37.74 13.59
C LYS A 139 18.79 -36.62 13.45
N ARG A 140 19.14 -35.50 12.82
CA ARG A 140 18.20 -34.41 12.52
C ARG A 140 17.00 -34.92 11.73
N LYS A 141 17.23 -35.71 10.67
CA LYS A 141 16.14 -36.30 9.87
C LYS A 141 15.25 -37.23 10.70
N VAL A 142 15.82 -38.01 11.61
CA VAL A 142 15.05 -38.87 12.53
C VAL A 142 14.22 -38.05 13.52
N ILE A 143 14.80 -37.01 14.12
CA ILE A 143 14.08 -36.12 15.04
C ILE A 143 12.94 -35.42 14.29
N TYR A 144 13.22 -34.91 13.09
CA TYR A 144 12.23 -34.23 12.27
C TYR A 144 11.06 -35.14 11.88
N GLY A 145 11.32 -36.40 11.52
CA GLY A 145 10.24 -37.37 11.27
C GLY A 145 9.35 -37.63 12.50
N LYS A 146 9.89 -37.50 13.72
CA LYS A 146 9.06 -37.52 14.95
C LYS A 146 8.26 -36.24 15.12
N ILE A 147 8.85 -35.08 14.82
CA ILE A 147 8.15 -33.80 14.83
C ILE A 147 6.93 -33.86 13.91
N ASP A 148 7.12 -34.29 12.65
CA ASP A 148 6.04 -34.43 11.67
C ASP A 148 4.94 -35.38 12.18
N SER A 149 5.32 -36.57 12.67
CA SER A 149 4.34 -37.54 13.18
C SER A 149 3.54 -37.01 14.39
N VAL A 150 4.19 -36.39 15.37
CA VAL A 150 3.50 -35.87 16.57
C VAL A 150 2.69 -34.61 16.20
N SER A 151 3.17 -33.77 15.28
CA SER A 151 2.42 -32.62 14.77
C SER A 151 1.14 -33.06 14.06
N GLY A 152 1.17 -34.15 13.31
CA GLY A 152 -0.03 -34.73 12.69
C GLY A 152 -1.07 -35.16 13.73
N VAL A 153 -0.65 -35.75 14.86
CA VAL A 153 -1.56 -36.09 15.97
C VAL A 153 -2.11 -34.82 16.64
N ALA A 154 -1.24 -33.85 16.94
CA ALA A 154 -1.67 -32.57 17.54
C ALA A 154 -2.68 -31.84 16.66
N ALA A 155 -2.48 -31.85 15.33
CA ALA A 155 -3.37 -31.21 14.36
C ALA A 155 -4.81 -31.77 14.39
N THR A 156 -5.01 -33.03 14.79
CA THR A 156 -6.36 -33.61 14.95
C THR A 156 -7.17 -32.95 16.07
N TYR A 157 -6.51 -32.23 16.99
CA TYR A 157 -7.17 -31.42 18.02
C TYR A 157 -7.29 -29.95 17.64
N ALA A 158 -6.60 -29.50 16.60
CA ALA A 158 -6.60 -28.09 16.21
C ALA A 158 -7.86 -27.74 15.40
N ILE A 159 -8.38 -26.54 15.63
CA ILE A 159 -9.40 -25.92 14.79
C ILE A 159 -8.73 -24.74 14.09
N ALA A 160 -8.32 -24.92 12.82
CA ALA A 160 -7.58 -23.88 12.12
C ALA A 160 -8.45 -22.63 11.88
N ASN A 161 -7.79 -21.47 11.90
CA ASN A 161 -8.33 -20.18 11.45
C ASN A 161 -9.59 -19.71 12.20
N GLU A 162 -9.76 -20.13 13.46
CA GLU A 162 -10.86 -19.65 14.30
C GLU A 162 -10.78 -18.14 14.55
N TYR A 163 -9.59 -17.55 14.59
CA TYR A 163 -9.45 -16.09 14.63
C TYR A 163 -10.07 -15.43 13.39
N ASP A 164 -9.68 -15.86 12.19
CA ASP A 164 -10.20 -15.31 10.92
C ASP A 164 -11.71 -15.49 10.80
N LYS A 165 -12.24 -16.65 11.23
CA LYS A 165 -13.68 -16.89 11.30
C LYS A 165 -14.38 -15.89 12.22
N MET A 166 -13.82 -15.59 13.39
CA MET A 166 -14.41 -14.62 14.33
C MET A 166 -14.39 -13.21 13.76
N VAL A 167 -13.25 -12.73 13.27
CA VAL A 167 -13.14 -11.35 12.75
C VAL A 167 -13.95 -11.17 11.46
N GLY A 168 -13.98 -12.18 10.58
CA GLY A 168 -14.85 -12.20 9.40
C GLY A 168 -16.34 -12.19 9.77
N ALA A 169 -16.75 -12.95 10.80
CA ALA A 169 -18.15 -12.99 11.25
C ALA A 169 -18.63 -11.66 11.85
N ILE A 170 -17.74 -10.85 12.42
CA ILE A 170 -18.07 -9.49 12.87
C ILE A 170 -17.89 -8.43 11.77
N GLY A 171 -17.59 -8.83 10.53
CA GLY A 171 -17.46 -7.92 9.39
C GLY A 171 -16.18 -7.10 9.37
N ALA A 172 -15.11 -7.59 10.02
CA ALA A 172 -13.79 -6.99 9.88
C ALA A 172 -13.29 -7.09 8.43
N SER A 173 -12.58 -6.07 7.98
CA SER A 173 -11.84 -6.06 6.73
C SER A 173 -10.40 -5.63 6.98
N GLY A 174 -9.50 -5.92 6.04
CA GLY A 174 -8.09 -5.56 6.19
C GLY A 174 -7.41 -6.19 7.41
N THR A 175 -7.91 -7.35 7.88
CA THR A 175 -7.26 -8.15 8.92
C THR A 175 -5.86 -8.50 8.47
N ASN A 176 -4.86 -7.99 9.19
CA ASN A 176 -3.46 -8.22 8.87
C ASN A 176 -2.57 -8.02 10.10
N ALA A 177 -1.30 -8.36 9.98
CA ALA A 177 -0.25 -7.93 10.88
C ALA A 177 1.03 -7.62 10.11
N PHE A 178 1.96 -6.96 10.78
CA PHE A 178 3.31 -6.81 10.28
C PHE A 178 4.32 -6.65 11.41
N THR A 179 5.52 -7.13 11.14
CA THR A 179 6.71 -6.94 11.96
C THR A 179 7.68 -6.05 11.20
N SER A 180 8.24 -5.08 11.89
CA SER A 180 9.36 -4.26 11.43
C SER A 180 10.49 -4.35 12.45
N THR A 181 11.50 -3.51 12.31
CA THR A 181 12.63 -3.47 13.27
C THR A 181 12.16 -3.09 14.66
N GLU A 182 11.21 -2.16 14.80
CA GLU A 182 10.85 -1.56 16.09
C GLU A 182 9.51 -2.02 16.68
N VAL A 183 8.68 -2.67 15.87
CA VAL A 183 7.28 -2.93 16.21
C VAL A 183 6.79 -4.23 15.60
N THR A 184 5.90 -4.90 16.32
CA THR A 184 4.94 -5.85 15.77
C THR A 184 3.55 -5.28 15.96
N ALA A 185 2.78 -5.12 14.89
CA ALA A 185 1.45 -4.51 14.92
C ALA A 185 0.41 -5.42 14.27
N TYR A 186 -0.76 -5.51 14.89
CA TYR A 186 -1.90 -6.29 14.42
C TYR A 186 -3.06 -5.35 14.17
N MET A 187 -3.72 -5.48 13.03
CA MET A 187 -4.67 -4.50 12.56
C MET A 187 -5.93 -5.11 11.95
N ASN A 188 -7.03 -4.41 12.17
CA ASN A 188 -8.32 -4.66 11.55
C ASN A 188 -9.00 -3.33 11.29
N ASP A 189 -9.83 -3.25 10.26
CA ASP A 189 -10.88 -2.25 10.13
C ASP A 189 -12.21 -2.94 10.46
N ILE A 190 -12.93 -2.46 11.48
CA ILE A 190 -14.12 -3.11 12.02
C ILE A 190 -15.34 -2.19 11.98
N PRO A 191 -16.56 -2.74 11.84
CA PRO A 191 -17.79 -2.01 12.12
C PRO A 191 -17.81 -1.45 13.56
N SER A 192 -18.23 -0.19 13.72
CA SER A 192 -18.26 0.49 15.03
C SER A 192 -19.07 -0.23 16.11
N ASN A 193 -20.20 -0.84 15.71
CA ASN A 193 -21.07 -1.63 16.58
C ASN A 193 -20.44 -2.96 17.07
N GLN A 194 -19.26 -3.34 16.54
CA GLN A 194 -18.58 -4.59 16.88
C GLN A 194 -17.35 -4.39 17.79
N LEU A 195 -17.03 -3.14 18.17
CA LEU A 195 -15.86 -2.81 18.99
C LEU A 195 -15.74 -3.68 20.25
N ALA A 196 -16.84 -3.87 20.98
CA ALA A 196 -16.83 -4.67 22.21
C ALA A 196 -16.54 -6.16 21.96
N LYS A 197 -17.00 -6.72 20.82
CA LYS A 197 -16.69 -8.11 20.45
C LYS A 197 -15.26 -8.25 19.96
N TRP A 198 -14.81 -7.31 19.12
CA TRP A 198 -13.43 -7.27 18.67
C TRP A 198 -12.46 -7.20 19.87
N LEU A 199 -12.71 -6.34 20.85
CA LEU A 199 -11.90 -6.27 22.07
C LEU A 199 -11.94 -7.56 22.92
N ARG A 200 -13.05 -8.32 22.91
CA ARG A 200 -13.06 -9.68 23.52
C ARG A 200 -12.16 -10.65 22.75
N ILE A 201 -12.19 -10.63 21.41
CA ILE A 201 -11.34 -11.49 20.56
C ILE A 201 -9.88 -11.17 20.84
N GLU A 202 -9.51 -9.89 20.77
CA GLU A 202 -8.13 -9.45 20.95
C GLU A 202 -7.63 -9.65 22.39
N GLY A 203 -8.45 -9.31 23.38
CA GLY A 203 -8.12 -9.56 24.78
C GLY A 203 -7.83 -11.04 25.06
N GLU A 204 -8.53 -11.95 24.38
CA GLU A 204 -8.22 -13.39 24.45
C GLU A 204 -6.94 -13.73 23.66
N ARG A 205 -6.77 -13.23 22.44
CA ARG A 205 -5.59 -13.49 21.58
C ARG A 205 -4.26 -13.19 22.28
N PHE A 206 -4.20 -12.10 23.02
CA PHE A 206 -3.01 -11.69 23.79
C PHE A 206 -2.93 -12.31 25.19
N ARG A 207 -3.91 -13.10 25.63
CA ARG A 207 -3.91 -13.67 26.99
C ARG A 207 -2.97 -14.87 27.11
N ALA A 208 -3.07 -15.79 26.16
CA ALA A 208 -2.34 -17.06 26.19
C ALA A 208 -2.21 -17.64 24.76
N PRO A 209 -1.40 -17.01 23.88
CA PRO A 209 -1.16 -17.57 22.55
C PRO A 209 -0.53 -18.96 22.65
N VAL A 210 -0.92 -19.85 21.73
CA VAL A 210 -0.47 -21.25 21.69
C VAL A 210 0.25 -21.51 20.37
N MET A 211 1.42 -22.14 20.44
CA MET A 211 2.29 -22.44 19.28
C MET A 211 1.81 -23.64 18.43
N ARG A 212 0.48 -23.82 18.30
CA ARG A 212 -0.10 -24.92 17.52
C ARG A 212 0.08 -24.68 16.02
N LEU A 213 0.10 -25.76 15.24
CA LEU A 213 0.33 -25.71 13.79
C LEU A 213 1.64 -25.02 13.38
N PHE A 214 2.58 -24.82 14.31
CA PHE A 214 3.89 -24.24 14.02
C PHE A 214 4.62 -25.01 12.91
N HIS A 215 4.50 -26.33 12.92
CA HIS A 215 5.12 -27.19 11.91
C HIS A 215 4.70 -26.84 10.49
N THR A 216 3.40 -26.70 10.22
CA THR A 216 2.90 -26.29 8.90
C THR A 216 3.20 -24.82 8.60
N GLU A 217 3.37 -23.97 9.62
CA GLU A 217 3.68 -22.55 9.44
C GLU A 217 5.13 -22.29 8.98
N LEU A 218 6.07 -23.19 9.30
CA LEU A 218 7.45 -23.12 8.80
C LEU A 218 7.49 -23.01 7.27
N GLU A 219 6.57 -23.67 6.57
CA GLU A 219 6.46 -23.62 5.12
C GLU A 219 6.17 -22.22 4.59
N ALA A 220 5.30 -21.47 5.27
CA ALA A 220 4.96 -20.11 4.88
C ALA A 220 6.16 -19.17 5.09
N VAL A 221 6.78 -19.21 6.28
CA VAL A 221 7.93 -18.36 6.59
C VAL A 221 9.16 -18.69 5.72
N TYR A 222 9.39 -19.97 5.43
CA TYR A 222 10.47 -20.37 4.51
C TYR A 222 10.18 -19.91 3.08
N GLU A 223 8.91 -19.91 2.67
CA GLU A 223 8.51 -19.38 1.37
C GLU A 223 8.74 -17.88 1.29
N GLU A 224 8.35 -17.12 2.31
CA GLU A 224 8.60 -15.69 2.40
C GLU A 224 10.09 -15.37 2.35
N LYS A 225 10.94 -16.13 3.05
CA LYS A 225 12.39 -15.94 2.93
C LYS A 225 12.87 -16.25 1.52
N ASN A 226 12.41 -17.32 0.88
CA ASN A 226 12.82 -17.64 -0.48
C ASN A 226 12.34 -16.58 -1.49
N ILE A 227 11.15 -15.98 -1.29
CA ILE A 227 10.67 -14.83 -2.06
C ILE A 227 11.63 -13.64 -1.90
N SER A 228 12.01 -13.31 -0.66
CA SER A 228 12.95 -12.22 -0.38
C SER A 228 14.35 -12.48 -0.95
N LEU A 229 14.73 -13.75 -1.14
CA LEU A 229 15.99 -14.15 -1.76
C LEU A 229 15.93 -14.12 -3.30
N ASP A 230 14.74 -14.10 -3.90
CA ASP A 230 14.56 -13.95 -5.34
C ASP A 230 14.40 -12.47 -5.75
N ASP A 231 13.98 -11.60 -4.83
CA ASP A 231 13.82 -10.15 -5.06
C ASP A 231 15.16 -9.41 -4.97
N ASP A 232 15.58 -8.78 -6.08
CA ASP A 232 16.85 -8.06 -6.10
C ASP A 232 16.80 -6.76 -5.27
N GLY A 233 15.62 -6.16 -5.10
CA GLY A 233 15.39 -4.99 -4.26
C GLY A 233 15.60 -5.28 -2.78
N ASP A 234 15.09 -6.41 -2.29
CA ASP A 234 15.29 -6.88 -0.91
C ASP A 234 16.77 -7.15 -0.62
N LYS A 235 17.49 -7.81 -1.54
CA LYS A 235 18.95 -8.00 -1.42
C LYS A 235 19.70 -6.68 -1.34
N VAL A 236 19.31 -5.70 -2.16
CA VAL A 236 19.91 -4.36 -2.15
C VAL A 236 19.66 -3.68 -0.79
N TRP A 237 18.45 -3.77 -0.25
CA TRP A 237 18.10 -3.22 1.06
C TRP A 237 18.82 -3.92 2.22
N GLU A 238 18.85 -5.25 2.25
CA GLU A 238 19.58 -6.01 3.28
C GLU A 238 21.08 -5.67 3.23
N THR A 239 21.68 -5.60 2.03
CA THR A 239 23.10 -5.22 1.84
C THR A 239 23.37 -3.80 2.32
N LEU A 240 22.48 -2.85 1.98
CA LEU A 240 22.61 -1.45 2.38
C LEU A 240 22.56 -1.31 3.91
N ASN A 241 21.57 -1.92 4.55
CA ASN A 241 21.40 -1.86 6.00
C ASN A 241 22.52 -2.58 6.75
N ALA A 242 22.97 -3.74 6.27
CA ALA A 242 24.11 -4.46 6.84
C ALA A 242 25.39 -3.62 6.78
N ASP A 243 25.59 -2.81 5.73
CA ASP A 243 26.74 -1.91 5.67
C ASP A 243 26.62 -0.72 6.62
N LEU A 244 25.44 -0.09 6.66
CA LEU A 244 25.20 1.08 7.49
C LEU A 244 25.21 0.75 8.98
N PHE A 245 24.75 -0.44 9.38
CA PHE A 245 24.47 -0.77 10.77
C PHE A 245 25.17 -2.06 11.20
N ARG A 246 26.50 -2.00 11.35
CA ARG A 246 27.33 -3.17 11.70
C ARG A 246 27.34 -3.50 13.18
N ASN A 247 27.10 -2.49 14.02
CA ASN A 247 27.05 -2.62 15.48
C ASN A 247 25.61 -2.49 16.02
N HIS A 248 24.63 -2.40 15.13
CA HIS A 248 23.22 -2.20 15.47
C HIS A 248 22.32 -3.27 14.82
N PRO A 249 21.26 -3.74 15.50
CA PRO A 249 20.32 -4.72 14.96
C PRO A 249 19.64 -4.35 13.64
N TYR A 250 19.52 -3.07 13.31
CA TYR A 250 19.01 -2.63 12.01
C TYR A 250 19.76 -3.24 10.82
N GLY A 251 21.04 -3.61 10.98
CA GLY A 251 21.82 -4.28 9.94
C GLY A 251 22.19 -5.72 10.26
N THR A 252 21.98 -6.20 11.50
CA THR A 252 22.42 -7.55 11.93
C THR A 252 21.26 -8.50 12.26
N GLN A 253 20.05 -8.00 12.50
CA GLN A 253 18.83 -8.79 12.78
C GLN A 253 17.77 -8.51 11.71
N THR A 254 17.89 -9.20 10.56
CA THR A 254 16.88 -9.13 9.49
C THR A 254 15.52 -9.55 10.01
N THR A 255 14.45 -8.85 9.58
CA THR A 255 13.09 -9.08 10.09
C THR A 255 12.59 -10.50 9.83
N ILE A 256 12.80 -11.01 8.61
CA ILE A 256 12.42 -12.38 8.26
C ILE A 256 13.36 -13.38 8.95
N GLY A 257 14.58 -12.99 9.30
CA GLY A 257 15.62 -13.85 9.86
C GLY A 257 16.63 -14.36 8.84
N THR A 258 17.68 -15.01 9.33
CA THR A 258 18.70 -15.66 8.49
C THR A 258 18.27 -17.08 8.14
N VAL A 259 18.75 -17.60 7.01
CA VAL A 259 18.48 -18.99 6.58
C VAL A 259 18.86 -19.99 7.67
N GLU A 260 19.98 -19.76 8.35
CA GLU A 260 20.45 -20.64 9.43
C GLU A 260 19.52 -20.66 10.64
N HIS A 261 19.05 -19.50 11.10
CA HIS A 261 18.14 -19.42 12.23
C HIS A 261 16.75 -19.95 11.88
N LEU A 262 16.25 -19.67 10.67
CA LEU A 262 14.97 -20.21 10.20
C LEU A 262 14.98 -21.74 10.14
N LYS A 263 16.10 -22.36 9.72
CA LYS A 263 16.29 -23.83 9.73
C LYS A 263 16.37 -24.43 11.14
N ASN A 264 16.59 -23.62 12.17
CA ASN A 264 16.73 -24.04 13.56
C ASN A 264 15.83 -23.18 14.47
N PRO A 265 14.50 -23.29 14.31
CA PRO A 265 13.58 -22.50 15.12
C PRO A 265 13.63 -22.93 16.58
N SER A 266 13.25 -22.03 17.49
CA SER A 266 13.11 -22.32 18.92
C SER A 266 11.78 -21.82 19.45
N LEU A 267 10.84 -22.73 19.70
CA LEU A 267 9.54 -22.41 20.29
C LEU A 267 9.69 -21.77 21.68
N LYS A 268 10.68 -22.22 22.47
CA LYS A 268 11.03 -21.65 23.78
C LYS A 268 11.42 -20.18 23.66
N GLU A 269 12.25 -19.82 22.69
CA GLU A 269 12.67 -18.43 22.49
C GLU A 269 11.53 -17.55 21.96
N ILE A 270 10.64 -18.08 21.11
CA ILE A 270 9.41 -17.38 20.69
C ILE A 270 8.53 -17.07 21.92
N GLU A 271 8.31 -18.04 22.80
CA GLU A 271 7.55 -17.84 24.04
C GLU A 271 8.24 -16.86 25.00
N ASN A 272 9.57 -16.95 25.14
CA ASN A 272 10.35 -16.03 25.97
C ASN A 272 10.24 -14.60 25.44
N TYR A 273 10.30 -14.42 24.12
CA TYR A 273 10.12 -13.12 23.47
C TYR A 273 8.74 -12.53 23.80
N PHE A 274 7.67 -13.33 23.65
CA PHE A 274 6.31 -12.90 24.03
C PHE A 274 6.25 -12.49 25.51
N ARG A 275 6.71 -13.35 26.43
CA ARG A 275 6.65 -13.10 27.88
C ARG A 275 7.44 -11.87 28.33
N THR A 276 8.48 -11.50 27.58
CA THR A 276 9.38 -10.39 27.85
C THR A 276 8.82 -9.07 27.32
N TYR A 277 8.37 -9.04 26.06
CA TYR A 277 8.06 -7.80 25.37
C TYR A 277 6.56 -7.49 25.27
N TYR A 278 5.69 -8.50 25.26
CA TYR A 278 4.23 -8.32 25.16
C TYR A 278 3.62 -8.11 26.55
N VAL A 279 4.01 -7.00 27.17
CA VAL A 279 3.55 -6.56 28.49
C VAL A 279 2.95 -5.15 28.38
N PRO A 280 1.95 -4.79 29.21
CA PRO A 280 1.10 -3.64 28.96
C PRO A 280 1.88 -2.32 28.92
N ASN A 281 2.91 -2.15 29.75
CA ASN A 281 3.77 -0.97 29.73
C ASN A 281 4.66 -0.80 28.48
N ASN A 282 4.67 -1.79 27.56
CA ASN A 282 5.35 -1.76 26.27
C ASN A 282 4.40 -1.87 25.07
N MET A 283 3.09 -1.94 25.31
CA MET A 283 2.06 -2.12 24.30
C MET A 283 1.22 -0.85 24.09
N GLY A 284 0.59 -0.76 22.93
CA GLY A 284 -0.35 0.31 22.56
C GLY A 284 -1.61 -0.25 21.91
N VAL A 285 -2.75 0.40 22.18
CA VAL A 285 -4.00 0.23 21.42
C VAL A 285 -4.34 1.55 20.75
N ILE A 286 -4.47 1.55 19.42
CA ILE A 286 -4.84 2.73 18.64
C ILE A 286 -6.19 2.47 17.97
N LEU A 287 -7.16 3.36 18.19
CA LEU A 287 -8.47 3.30 17.53
C LEU A 287 -8.74 4.63 16.82
N VAL A 288 -9.01 4.57 15.52
CA VAL A 288 -9.37 5.73 14.70
C VAL A 288 -10.66 5.45 13.94
N GLY A 289 -11.72 6.22 14.20
CA GLY A 289 -13.01 6.02 13.55
C GLY A 289 -14.22 6.42 14.39
N ASP A 290 -15.37 5.84 14.09
CA ASP A 290 -16.64 6.22 14.69
C ASP A 290 -16.91 5.44 15.99
N PHE A 291 -16.64 6.04 17.13
CA PHE A 291 -16.94 5.47 18.44
C PHE A 291 -17.12 6.57 19.49
N ASP A 292 -17.67 6.21 20.65
CA ASP A 292 -17.62 7.06 21.84
C ASP A 292 -16.31 6.81 22.60
N PRO A 293 -15.44 7.83 22.81
CA PRO A 293 -14.16 7.63 23.47
C PRO A 293 -14.26 7.09 24.90
N ALA A 294 -15.30 7.48 25.65
CA ALA A 294 -15.47 7.07 27.04
C ALA A 294 -15.91 5.60 27.16
N GLU A 295 -16.77 5.14 26.24
CA GLU A 295 -17.10 3.72 26.11
C GLU A 295 -15.88 2.91 25.63
N ALA A 296 -15.18 3.38 24.59
CA ALA A 296 -14.05 2.68 24.01
C ALA A 296 -12.91 2.46 25.03
N ILE A 297 -12.50 3.50 25.76
CA ILE A 297 -11.43 3.36 26.77
C ILE A 297 -11.84 2.39 27.90
N ALA A 298 -13.11 2.39 28.29
CA ALA A 298 -13.61 1.47 29.31
C ALA A 298 -13.61 0.00 28.82
N LEU A 299 -13.95 -0.22 27.55
CA LEU A 299 -13.87 -1.55 26.94
C LEU A 299 -12.42 -2.02 26.80
N VAL A 300 -11.49 -1.14 26.44
CA VAL A 300 -10.05 -1.47 26.37
C VAL A 300 -9.52 -1.84 27.76
N ASP A 301 -9.79 -1.04 28.80
CA ASP A 301 -9.41 -1.36 30.19
C ASP A 301 -9.96 -2.73 30.60
N LYS A 302 -11.25 -2.97 30.39
CA LYS A 302 -11.88 -4.26 30.72
C LYS A 302 -11.21 -5.45 30.01
N SER A 303 -10.73 -5.26 28.78
CA SER A 303 -10.22 -6.34 27.94
C SER A 303 -8.76 -6.68 28.24
N PHE A 304 -7.97 -5.71 28.72
CA PHE A 304 -6.53 -5.88 28.95
C PHE A 304 -6.09 -5.71 30.41
N ASN A 305 -6.99 -5.37 31.34
CA ASN A 305 -6.62 -5.16 32.76
C ASN A 305 -6.03 -6.40 33.45
N TYR A 306 -6.21 -7.60 32.88
CA TYR A 306 -5.58 -8.83 33.37
C TYR A 306 -4.05 -8.80 33.20
N MET A 307 -3.53 -8.01 32.25
CA MET A 307 -2.11 -7.93 31.97
C MET A 307 -1.37 -7.22 33.09
N THR A 308 -0.20 -7.75 33.47
CA THR A 308 0.65 -7.17 34.53
C THR A 308 1.88 -6.51 33.91
N PRO A 309 2.22 -5.26 34.27
CA PRO A 309 3.42 -4.61 33.76
C PRO A 309 4.68 -5.33 34.24
N LYS A 310 5.72 -5.33 33.40
CA LYS A 310 7.03 -5.87 33.73
C LYS A 310 8.15 -4.94 33.26
N PRO A 311 9.33 -4.95 33.92
CA PRO A 311 10.51 -4.30 33.38
C PRO A 311 10.84 -4.82 31.99
N ILE A 312 11.07 -3.92 31.04
CA ILE A 312 11.56 -4.26 29.69
C ILE A 312 13.08 -4.24 29.72
N PRO A 313 13.76 -5.21 29.07
CA PRO A 313 15.20 -5.15 28.93
C PRO A 313 15.63 -3.81 28.32
N ASN A 314 16.58 -3.12 28.98
CA ASN A 314 17.15 -1.90 28.44
C ASN A 314 17.91 -2.23 27.16
N PHE A 315 17.48 -1.65 26.04
CA PHE A 315 18.19 -1.79 24.78
C PHE A 315 19.39 -0.86 24.75
N THR A 316 20.57 -1.42 24.51
CA THR A 316 21.82 -0.67 24.36
C THR A 316 22.58 -1.20 23.15
N PHE A 317 23.20 -0.30 22.39
CA PHE A 317 24.01 -0.64 21.24
C PHE A 317 25.32 0.14 21.29
N LYS A 318 26.36 -0.41 20.66
CA LYS A 318 27.59 0.33 20.44
C LYS A 318 27.32 1.34 19.31
N PRO A 319 27.60 2.64 19.50
CA PRO A 319 27.47 3.61 18.43
C PRO A 319 28.25 3.17 17.19
N GLU A 320 27.68 3.46 16.04
CA GLU A 320 28.34 3.20 14.77
C GLU A 320 29.63 4.02 14.63
N GLU A 321 30.65 3.43 13.99
CA GLU A 321 31.92 4.11 13.73
C GLU A 321 31.77 5.04 12.52
N THR A 322 32.24 6.29 12.66
CA THR A 322 32.32 7.25 11.55
C THR A 322 33.44 6.88 10.59
N ARG A 323 33.18 7.09 9.30
CA ARG A 323 34.10 6.70 8.21
C ARG A 323 34.53 7.90 7.38
N ASN A 324 35.71 7.80 6.76
CA ASN A 324 36.26 8.86 5.91
C ASN A 324 36.17 8.55 4.40
N ALA A 325 35.57 7.41 4.02
CA ALA A 325 35.44 6.99 2.63
C ALA A 325 34.13 6.22 2.42
N PRO A 326 33.49 6.36 1.24
CA PRO A 326 32.29 5.61 0.91
C PRO A 326 32.61 4.13 0.75
N ARG A 327 31.59 3.28 0.94
CA ARG A 327 31.66 1.85 0.62
C ARG A 327 30.67 1.50 -0.47
N GLU A 328 31.13 0.68 -1.39
CA GLU A 328 30.39 0.30 -2.59
C GLU A 328 30.23 -1.21 -2.64
N HIS A 329 29.02 -1.65 -2.94
CA HIS A 329 28.64 -3.05 -3.04
C HIS A 329 27.93 -3.29 -4.37
N ASN A 330 27.95 -4.53 -4.85
CA ASN A 330 27.20 -4.94 -6.03
C ASN A 330 26.23 -6.05 -5.66
N VAL A 331 25.03 -6.00 -6.20
CA VAL A 331 24.05 -7.09 -6.21
C VAL A 331 23.76 -7.42 -7.66
N TYR A 332 23.88 -8.68 -8.05
CA TYR A 332 23.60 -9.15 -9.40
C TYR A 332 22.28 -9.93 -9.42
N GLY A 333 21.52 -9.80 -10.50
CA GLY A 333 20.30 -10.56 -10.73
C GLY A 333 19.56 -10.14 -12.01
N PRO A 334 18.39 -10.73 -12.30
CA PRO A 334 17.69 -10.57 -13.57
C PRO A 334 16.89 -9.26 -13.70
N GLU A 335 16.61 -8.54 -12.61
CA GLU A 335 15.78 -7.33 -12.63
C GLU A 335 16.51 -6.09 -13.22
N PRO A 336 15.82 -4.98 -13.52
CA PRO A 336 16.46 -3.78 -14.06
C PRO A 336 17.53 -3.15 -13.15
N GLU A 337 18.61 -2.64 -13.76
CA GLU A 337 19.71 -1.96 -13.04
C GLU A 337 19.26 -0.69 -12.32
N HIS A 338 19.77 -0.51 -11.11
CA HIS A 338 19.58 0.70 -10.31
C HIS A 338 20.64 0.79 -9.20
N LEU A 339 20.72 1.94 -8.52
CA LEU A 339 21.51 2.08 -7.30
C LEU A 339 20.62 2.51 -6.13
N ARG A 340 21.01 2.08 -4.93
CA ARG A 340 20.59 2.72 -3.68
C ARG A 340 21.82 3.22 -2.93
N MET A 341 21.75 4.43 -2.39
CA MET A 341 22.79 4.97 -1.53
C MET A 341 22.21 5.70 -0.33
N ALA A 342 22.91 5.70 0.80
CA ALA A 342 22.35 6.29 2.01
C ALA A 342 23.40 6.76 3.03
N TRP A 343 22.95 7.74 3.84
CA TRP A 343 23.65 8.26 5.02
C TRP A 343 22.85 7.97 6.28
N ARG A 344 23.54 7.92 7.42
CA ARG A 344 22.95 7.75 8.75
C ARG A 344 22.76 9.11 9.42
N PHE A 345 21.66 9.23 10.14
CA PHE A 345 21.26 10.42 10.89
C PHE A 345 20.79 10.02 12.29
N PRO A 346 20.73 10.97 13.25
CA PRO A 346 20.08 10.72 14.53
C PRO A 346 18.63 10.23 14.38
N GLY A 347 18.12 9.60 15.44
CA GLY A 347 16.77 9.05 15.45
C GLY A 347 15.64 10.06 15.28
N ALA A 348 14.43 9.56 15.03
CA ALA A 348 13.25 10.34 14.65
C ALA A 348 12.84 11.47 15.62
N GLY A 349 13.21 11.36 16.89
CA GLY A 349 12.84 12.32 17.95
C GLY A 349 13.77 13.52 18.13
N THR A 350 14.67 13.81 17.19
CA THR A 350 15.63 14.92 17.31
C THR A 350 15.35 16.08 16.34
N ASP A 351 15.93 17.25 16.61
CA ASP A 351 15.86 18.40 15.70
C ASP A 351 16.50 18.08 14.34
N GLU A 352 17.51 17.20 14.29
CA GLU A 352 18.08 16.71 13.04
C GLU A 352 17.10 15.96 12.16
N ALA A 353 16.10 15.27 12.71
CA ALA A 353 15.08 14.59 11.93
C ALA A 353 14.22 15.61 11.15
N LEU A 354 13.88 16.76 11.75
CA LEU A 354 13.16 17.84 11.04
C LEU A 354 14.01 18.49 9.95
N LEU A 355 15.30 18.70 10.22
CA LEU A 355 16.24 19.23 9.23
C LEU A 355 16.43 18.24 8.08
N LEU A 356 16.44 16.93 8.38
CA LEU A 356 16.50 15.87 7.39
C LEU A 356 15.27 15.87 6.50
N GLU A 357 14.07 15.90 7.08
CA GLU A 357 12.82 15.95 6.31
C GLU A 357 12.76 17.19 5.43
N MET A 358 13.11 18.37 5.95
CA MET A 358 13.16 19.58 5.12
C MET A 358 14.19 19.46 3.99
N THR A 359 15.34 18.82 4.25
CA THR A 359 16.37 18.61 3.22
C THR A 359 15.90 17.64 2.12
N ASP A 360 15.23 16.55 2.50
CA ASP A 360 14.59 15.62 1.56
C ASP A 360 13.59 16.34 0.65
N LEU A 361 12.71 17.17 1.22
CA LEU A 361 11.70 17.90 0.44
C LEU A 361 12.31 18.89 -0.55
N LEU A 362 13.48 19.45 -0.24
CA LEU A 362 14.23 20.31 -1.16
C LEU A 362 14.95 19.51 -2.26
N LEU A 363 15.25 18.23 -2.02
CA LEU A 363 15.91 17.35 -2.97
C LEU A 363 14.91 16.64 -3.90
N ALA A 364 13.83 16.05 -3.41
CA ALA A 364 12.82 15.38 -4.24
C ALA A 364 11.43 15.52 -3.63
N TYR A 365 10.59 16.40 -4.20
CA TYR A 365 9.22 16.54 -3.73
C TYR A 365 8.30 17.17 -4.77
N LYS A 366 7.25 16.43 -5.13
CA LYS A 366 6.18 16.84 -6.05
C LYS A 366 6.67 17.50 -7.35
N GLY A 367 7.82 17.09 -7.88
CA GLY A 367 8.34 17.56 -9.15
C GLY A 367 9.07 18.92 -9.09
N ALA A 368 9.35 19.44 -7.89
CA ALA A 368 10.00 20.72 -7.68
C ALA A 368 11.27 20.66 -6.81
N GLY A 369 11.67 19.47 -6.32
CA GLY A 369 12.96 19.29 -5.67
C GLY A 369 14.14 19.36 -6.66
N LEU A 370 15.36 19.49 -6.17
CA LEU A 370 16.55 19.57 -7.02
C LEU A 370 16.73 18.33 -7.92
N LEU A 371 16.57 17.11 -7.40
CA LEU A 371 16.57 15.87 -8.19
C LEU A 371 15.46 15.88 -9.24
N ASP A 372 14.28 16.42 -8.89
CA ASP A 372 13.16 16.53 -9.83
C ASP A 372 13.48 17.47 -10.98
N LEU A 373 13.93 18.69 -10.67
CA LEU A 373 14.15 19.75 -11.65
C LEU A 373 15.44 19.55 -12.44
N ASP A 374 16.54 19.19 -11.79
CA ASP A 374 17.85 19.14 -12.41
C ASP A 374 18.16 17.78 -13.04
N LEU A 375 17.55 16.69 -12.57
CA LEU A 375 17.80 15.35 -13.13
C LEU A 375 16.57 14.80 -13.88
N ASN A 376 15.42 14.67 -13.22
CA ASN A 376 14.25 13.99 -13.80
C ASN A 376 13.61 14.80 -14.94
N LYS A 377 13.40 16.10 -14.71
CA LYS A 377 12.80 17.03 -15.66
C LYS A 377 13.68 17.23 -16.89
N LYS A 378 14.99 17.43 -16.66
CA LYS A 378 16.01 17.49 -17.71
C LYS A 378 16.36 16.12 -18.32
N GLN A 379 15.72 15.06 -17.83
CA GLN A 379 15.86 13.70 -18.35
C GLN A 379 17.32 13.25 -18.37
N LEU A 380 18.11 13.60 -17.36
CA LEU A 380 19.52 13.19 -17.22
C LEU A 380 19.68 11.77 -16.66
N VAL A 381 18.61 11.22 -16.12
CA VAL A 381 18.50 9.86 -15.56
C VAL A 381 17.15 9.25 -16.00
N GLN A 382 16.96 7.94 -15.84
CA GLN A 382 15.65 7.33 -16.03
C GLN A 382 14.72 7.75 -14.88
N ASN A 383 15.24 7.71 -13.66
CA ASN A 383 14.61 8.24 -12.45
C ASN A 383 15.67 8.48 -11.37
N ALA A 384 15.53 9.55 -10.59
CA ALA A 384 16.24 9.74 -9.33
C ALA A 384 15.26 10.25 -8.27
N SER A 385 15.36 9.73 -7.05
CA SER A 385 14.52 10.14 -5.94
C SER A 385 15.25 9.92 -4.63
N CYS A 386 14.73 10.49 -3.55
CA CYS A 386 15.17 10.22 -2.20
C CYS A 386 13.98 10.16 -1.24
N SER A 387 14.20 9.55 -0.08
CA SER A 387 13.24 9.54 1.02
C SER A 387 13.96 9.24 2.34
N PRO A 388 13.59 9.90 3.45
CA PRO A 388 14.07 9.54 4.77
C PRO A 388 13.37 8.26 5.26
N ASP A 389 14.10 7.45 6.02
CA ASP A 389 13.57 6.38 6.84
C ASP A 389 13.81 6.73 8.32
N PHE A 390 12.75 7.11 9.01
CA PHE A 390 12.79 7.59 10.39
C PHE A 390 12.57 6.43 11.35
N SER A 391 13.60 6.06 12.11
CA SER A 391 13.52 5.08 13.19
C SER A 391 14.02 5.67 14.51
N LYS A 392 13.71 5.03 15.64
CA LYS A 392 13.98 5.58 16.99
C LYS A 392 15.45 5.85 17.28
N ASP A 393 16.36 4.94 16.90
CA ASP A 393 17.76 5.02 17.33
C ASP A 393 18.65 5.71 16.29
N TYR A 394 18.42 5.40 15.01
CA TYR A 394 19.04 6.04 13.86
C TYR A 394 18.00 6.21 12.76
N SER A 395 18.08 7.32 12.03
CA SER A 395 17.34 7.50 10.78
C SER A 395 18.31 7.34 9.60
N THR A 396 17.80 7.08 8.40
CA THR A 396 18.60 7.13 7.17
C THR A 396 17.97 8.07 6.15
N HIS A 397 18.79 8.58 5.23
CA HIS A 397 18.29 9.22 4.02
C HIS A 397 18.75 8.41 2.82
N VAL A 398 17.79 7.81 2.13
CA VAL A 398 18.06 6.83 1.08
C VAL A 398 17.73 7.44 -0.28
N PHE A 399 18.70 7.38 -1.18
CA PHE A 399 18.59 7.85 -2.55
C PHE A 399 18.50 6.65 -3.48
N TYR A 400 17.62 6.75 -4.48
CA TYR A 400 17.46 5.80 -5.57
C TYR A 400 17.86 6.46 -6.89
N GLY A 401 18.53 5.70 -7.76
CA GLY A 401 18.88 6.14 -9.10
C GLY A 401 18.78 5.02 -10.13
N ALA A 402 18.05 5.27 -11.22
CA ALA A 402 17.96 4.36 -12.37
C ALA A 402 18.64 5.01 -13.60
N PRO A 403 19.54 4.28 -14.29
CA PRO A 403 20.27 4.80 -15.42
C PRO A 403 19.40 4.84 -16.69
N LYS A 404 19.66 5.82 -17.55
CA LYS A 404 19.20 5.76 -18.94
C LYS A 404 20.01 4.74 -19.74
N GLU A 405 19.54 4.43 -20.94
CA GLU A 405 20.29 3.58 -21.86
C GLU A 405 21.71 4.15 -22.13
N GLY A 406 22.72 3.30 -21.97
CA GLY A 406 24.13 3.66 -22.14
C GLY A 406 24.78 4.43 -20.99
N GLN A 407 24.03 4.74 -19.91
CA GLN A 407 24.53 5.45 -18.73
C GLN A 407 24.96 4.45 -17.64
N SER A 408 26.11 4.68 -17.02
CA SER A 408 26.57 3.88 -15.88
C SER A 408 25.89 4.29 -14.56
N LEU A 409 25.79 3.35 -13.62
CA LEU A 409 25.28 3.66 -12.27
C LEU A 409 26.21 4.61 -11.51
N GLU A 410 27.51 4.60 -11.81
CA GLU A 410 28.51 5.50 -11.24
C GLU A 410 28.26 6.95 -11.68
N GLU A 411 27.90 7.17 -12.95
CA GLU A 411 27.48 8.48 -13.44
C GLU A 411 26.20 8.95 -12.73
N VAL A 412 25.21 8.07 -12.56
CA VAL A 412 23.98 8.39 -11.82
C VAL A 412 24.29 8.78 -10.37
N LYS A 413 25.14 8.03 -9.67
CA LYS A 413 25.63 8.38 -8.32
C LYS A 413 26.28 9.78 -8.34
N GLY A 414 27.13 10.05 -9.32
CA GLY A 414 27.79 11.34 -9.49
C GLY A 414 26.80 12.50 -9.63
N LEU A 415 25.72 12.32 -10.40
CA LEU A 415 24.64 13.30 -10.55
C LEU A 415 23.90 13.53 -9.23
N ILE A 416 23.54 12.48 -8.49
CA ILE A 416 22.88 12.60 -7.18
C ILE A 416 23.77 13.36 -6.18
N LEU A 417 25.07 13.02 -6.12
CA LEU A 417 26.03 13.70 -5.25
C LEU A 417 26.17 15.19 -5.59
N GLN A 418 26.08 15.57 -6.87
CA GLN A 418 26.12 16.99 -7.27
C GLN A 418 24.92 17.77 -6.71
N GLU A 419 23.73 17.18 -6.67
CA GLU A 419 22.55 17.82 -6.08
C GLU A 419 22.66 17.98 -4.56
N ILE A 420 23.27 17.01 -3.86
CA ILE A 420 23.59 17.15 -2.43
C ILE A 420 24.59 18.29 -2.19
N GLU A 421 25.60 18.43 -3.06
CA GLU A 421 26.55 19.53 -2.96
C GLU A 421 25.90 20.92 -3.21
N LYS A 422 24.82 21.00 -4.01
CA LYS A 422 24.03 22.23 -4.13
C LYS A 422 23.37 22.61 -2.81
N ILE A 423 22.78 21.64 -2.09
CA ILE A 423 22.24 21.88 -0.74
C ILE A 423 23.34 22.40 0.20
N LYS A 424 24.53 21.79 0.18
CA LYS A 424 25.68 22.23 1.01
C LYS A 424 26.18 23.64 0.67
N ARG A 425 25.96 24.12 -0.56
CA ARG A 425 26.27 25.50 -0.99
C ARG A 425 25.10 26.47 -0.81
N GLY A 426 23.92 26.00 -0.38
CA GLY A 426 22.73 26.83 -0.27
C GLY A 426 22.14 27.21 -1.62
N GLU A 427 22.33 26.41 -2.66
CA GLU A 427 21.81 26.63 -4.02
C GLU A 427 20.35 26.15 -4.15
N PHE A 428 19.49 26.62 -3.25
CA PHE A 428 18.04 26.43 -3.27
C PHE A 428 17.33 27.71 -2.79
N ASP A 429 16.07 27.90 -3.18
CA ASP A 429 15.30 29.09 -2.80
C ASP A 429 14.62 28.90 -1.43
N GLU A 430 14.61 29.96 -0.62
CA GLU A 430 13.91 29.97 0.67
C GLU A 430 12.39 29.92 0.48
N THR A 431 11.87 30.40 -0.67
CA THR A 431 10.45 30.27 -1.00
C THR A 431 10.03 28.80 -1.11
N SER A 432 10.90 27.93 -1.64
CA SER A 432 10.66 26.49 -1.77
C SER A 432 10.48 25.80 -0.41
N MET A 433 11.13 26.27 0.65
CA MET A 433 10.93 25.75 2.01
C MET A 433 9.49 26.00 2.50
N ARG A 434 8.93 27.18 2.22
CA ARG A 434 7.53 27.49 2.58
C ARG A 434 6.55 26.70 1.73
N GLY A 435 6.83 26.56 0.43
CA GLY A 435 6.06 25.71 -0.48
C GLY A 435 6.04 24.25 -0.01
N ALA A 436 7.17 23.72 0.44
CA ALA A 436 7.30 22.35 0.95
C ALA A 436 6.40 22.11 2.18
N ILE A 437 6.43 23.00 3.18
CA ILE A 437 5.57 22.91 4.37
C ILE A 437 4.08 22.96 3.97
N ARG A 438 3.72 23.82 3.02
CA ARG A 438 2.33 23.94 2.54
C ARG A 438 1.87 22.65 1.88
N ASN A 439 2.70 22.05 1.02
CA ASN A 439 2.41 20.77 0.39
C ASN A 439 2.32 19.62 1.39
N LEU A 440 3.21 19.57 2.39
CA LEU A 440 3.13 18.57 3.47
C LEU A 440 1.81 18.65 4.24
N LYS A 441 1.30 19.85 4.51
CA LYS A 441 -0.01 20.02 5.15
C LYS A 441 -1.15 19.49 4.29
N VAL A 442 -1.10 19.70 2.97
CA VAL A 442 -2.08 19.14 2.04
C VAL A 442 -2.02 17.60 2.05
N ASP A 443 -0.82 17.03 2.08
CA ASP A 443 -0.64 15.57 2.12
C ASP A 443 -1.14 14.98 3.44
N GLN A 444 -0.84 15.64 4.57
CA GLN A 444 -1.37 15.23 5.87
C GLN A 444 -2.90 15.30 5.91
N MET A 445 -3.50 16.40 5.42
CA MET A 445 -4.95 16.52 5.34
C MET A 445 -5.56 15.40 4.51
N THR A 446 -4.96 15.10 3.35
CA THR A 446 -5.41 14.02 2.46
C THR A 446 -5.26 12.65 3.12
N GLN A 447 -4.13 12.37 3.77
CA GLN A 447 -3.89 11.10 4.46
C GLN A 447 -4.93 10.87 5.59
N TYR A 448 -5.23 11.93 6.34
CA TYR A 448 -6.12 11.87 7.52
C TYR A 448 -7.60 11.86 7.16
N GLU A 449 -7.96 12.00 5.88
CA GLU A 449 -9.32 11.72 5.41
C GLU A 449 -9.72 10.24 5.63
N SER A 450 -8.75 9.33 5.71
CA SER A 450 -8.97 7.90 5.97
C SER A 450 -8.62 7.50 7.41
N ASN A 451 -9.42 6.60 8.00
CA ASN A 451 -9.14 6.04 9.32
C ASN A 451 -7.77 5.34 9.36
N GLY A 452 -7.45 4.58 8.31
CA GLY A 452 -6.15 3.93 8.10
C GLY A 452 -4.98 4.92 8.16
N GLY A 453 -5.05 6.00 7.39
CA GLY A 453 -3.98 7.00 7.32
C GLY A 453 -3.72 7.70 8.65
N GLY A 454 -4.78 8.05 9.40
CA GLY A 454 -4.66 8.62 10.74
C GLY A 454 -4.10 7.62 11.76
N ALA A 455 -4.53 6.36 11.71
CA ALA A 455 -4.08 5.32 12.62
C ALA A 455 -2.59 4.98 12.41
N PHE A 456 -2.11 4.91 11.16
CA PHE A 456 -0.69 4.72 10.87
C PHE A 456 0.18 5.89 11.34
N ALA A 457 -0.29 7.13 11.22
CA ALA A 457 0.46 8.28 11.72
C ALA A 457 0.65 8.20 13.25
N LEU A 458 -0.40 7.86 14.00
CA LEU A 458 -0.33 7.66 15.44
C LEU A 458 0.56 6.47 15.82
N LEU A 459 0.53 5.39 15.03
CA LEU A 459 1.43 4.24 15.19
C LEU A 459 2.89 4.69 15.08
N THR A 460 3.24 5.42 14.03
CA THR A 460 4.60 5.91 13.80
C THR A 460 5.10 6.76 14.97
N THR A 461 4.30 7.74 15.43
CA THR A 461 4.66 8.58 16.60
C THR A 461 4.89 7.73 17.85
N PHE A 462 4.02 6.76 18.11
CA PHE A 462 4.10 5.93 19.33
C PHE A 462 5.32 4.99 19.34
N VAL A 463 5.63 4.37 18.20
CA VAL A 463 6.70 3.37 18.04
C VAL A 463 8.08 4.04 18.08
N THR A 464 8.26 5.12 17.32
CA THR A 464 9.52 5.89 17.28
C THR A 464 9.80 6.61 18.59
N GLY A 465 8.78 6.80 19.44
CA GLY A 465 8.93 7.46 20.74
C GLY A 465 9.05 8.99 20.63
N VAL A 466 8.68 9.56 19.48
CA VAL A 466 8.55 11.01 19.28
C VAL A 466 7.50 11.54 20.27
N ASP A 467 7.80 12.68 20.91
CA ASP A 467 6.85 13.35 21.80
C ASP A 467 5.62 13.81 20.98
N PRO A 468 4.40 13.37 21.29
CA PRO A 468 3.20 13.81 20.58
C PRO A 468 2.98 15.33 20.60
N ALA A 469 3.48 16.04 21.62
CA ALA A 469 3.44 17.51 21.65
C ALA A 469 4.33 18.13 20.57
N TRP A 470 5.49 17.52 20.34
CA TRP A 470 6.43 17.97 19.32
C TRP A 470 5.89 17.64 17.92
N GLU A 471 5.31 16.45 17.74
CA GLU A 471 4.67 16.04 16.48
C GLU A 471 3.50 16.98 16.11
N ALA A 472 2.63 17.31 17.07
CA ALA A 472 1.54 18.26 16.86
C ALA A 472 2.01 19.67 16.45
N GLN A 473 3.27 20.02 16.77
CA GLN A 473 3.89 21.31 16.42
C GLN A 473 4.91 21.20 15.28
N LYS A 474 5.03 20.02 14.65
CA LYS A 474 6.03 19.72 13.61
C LYS A 474 6.13 20.81 12.56
N TYR A 475 5.02 21.18 11.91
CA TYR A 475 5.05 22.19 10.86
C TYR A 475 5.30 23.62 11.37
N ALA A 476 4.90 23.93 12.59
CA ALA A 476 5.25 25.21 13.22
C ALA A 476 6.75 25.28 13.55
N ASN A 477 7.37 24.15 13.88
CA ASN A 477 8.81 24.04 14.10
C ASN A 477 9.58 24.07 12.77
N MET A 478 9.12 23.34 11.75
CA MET A 478 9.69 23.40 10.40
C MET A 478 9.67 24.82 9.83
N ALA A 479 8.62 25.60 10.09
CA ALA A 479 8.52 27.00 9.63
C ALA A 479 9.54 27.95 10.27
N LYS A 480 10.22 27.54 11.35
CA LYS A 480 11.30 28.29 12.00
C LYS A 480 12.68 27.92 11.45
N ILE A 481 12.79 26.84 10.67
CA ILE A 481 14.05 26.40 10.08
C ILE A 481 14.52 27.46 9.07
N THR A 482 15.77 27.86 9.22
CA THR A 482 16.43 28.80 8.32
C THR A 482 17.24 28.06 7.26
N LYS A 483 17.47 28.74 6.14
CA LYS A 483 18.34 28.23 5.06
C LYS A 483 19.74 27.85 5.56
N GLU A 484 20.34 28.66 6.44
CA GLU A 484 21.67 28.37 6.99
C GLU A 484 21.70 27.09 7.82
N GLN A 485 20.64 26.80 8.60
CA GLN A 485 20.56 25.55 9.36
C GLN A 485 20.54 24.31 8.46
N ILE A 486 19.88 24.38 7.29
CA ILE A 486 19.90 23.29 6.30
C ILE A 486 21.28 23.13 5.69
N VAL A 487 21.94 24.25 5.36
CA VAL A 487 23.31 24.25 4.83
C VAL A 487 24.29 23.63 5.83
N ASP A 488 24.23 24.04 7.09
CA ASP A 488 25.09 23.52 8.16
C ASP A 488 24.81 22.04 8.46
N PHE A 489 23.52 21.68 8.50
CA PHE A 489 23.09 20.29 8.61
C PHE A 489 23.66 19.43 7.49
N ALA A 490 23.53 19.90 6.24
CA ALA A 490 24.00 19.16 5.08
C ALA A 490 25.52 19.00 5.09
N LYS A 491 26.28 20.04 5.46
CA LYS A 491 27.75 19.97 5.61
C LYS A 491 28.16 19.01 6.73
N LYS A 492 27.39 18.94 7.82
CA LYS A 492 27.66 18.08 8.97
C LYS A 492 27.44 16.60 8.66
N TYR A 493 26.35 16.26 7.95
CA TYR A 493 25.92 14.86 7.81
C TYR A 493 26.19 14.23 6.43
N TYR A 494 26.10 14.98 5.33
CA TYR A 494 26.47 14.45 4.00
C TYR A 494 28.00 14.50 3.80
N THR A 495 28.66 13.62 4.55
CA THR A 495 30.11 13.37 4.50
C THR A 495 30.42 12.20 3.57
N ASN A 496 31.68 11.76 3.53
CA ASN A 496 32.07 10.53 2.82
C ASN A 496 31.67 9.24 3.57
N ASP A 497 30.96 9.33 4.70
CA ASP A 497 30.44 8.20 5.47
C ASP A 497 29.09 7.68 4.91
N TYR A 498 29.07 7.23 3.66
CA TYR A 498 27.89 6.63 3.03
C TYR A 498 28.15 5.25 2.45
N ALA A 499 27.07 4.51 2.26
CA ALA A 499 27.07 3.24 1.54
C ALA A 499 26.34 3.39 0.21
N VAL A 500 26.79 2.67 -0.81
CA VAL A 500 26.13 2.52 -2.11
C VAL A 500 26.04 1.05 -2.45
N VAL A 501 24.88 0.63 -2.93
CA VAL A 501 24.66 -0.70 -3.48
C VAL A 501 24.21 -0.54 -4.93
N TYR A 502 24.96 -1.13 -5.84
CA TYR A 502 24.68 -1.17 -7.27
C TYR A 502 23.99 -2.48 -7.62
N LYS A 503 22.72 -2.40 -7.99
CA LYS A 503 22.00 -3.52 -8.59
C LYS A 503 22.39 -3.58 -10.07
N ARG A 504 23.09 -4.64 -10.46
CA ARG A 504 23.55 -4.91 -11.82
C ARG A 504 22.81 -6.09 -12.46
N LEU A 505 22.80 -6.11 -13.78
CA LEU A 505 22.40 -7.29 -14.52
C LEU A 505 23.51 -8.34 -14.47
N GLY A 506 23.13 -9.59 -14.22
CA GLY A 506 24.07 -10.71 -14.18
C GLY A 506 23.46 -11.93 -13.49
N GLU A 507 24.25 -12.99 -13.41
CA GLU A 507 23.90 -14.17 -12.60
C GLU A 507 23.90 -13.76 -11.12
N ALA A 508 22.81 -14.08 -10.42
CA ALA A 508 22.75 -13.88 -8.98
C ALA A 508 23.79 -14.77 -8.28
N GLU A 509 24.41 -14.26 -7.22
CA GLU A 509 25.25 -15.10 -6.37
C GLU A 509 24.42 -16.27 -5.81
N GLU A 510 25.03 -17.44 -5.69
CA GLU A 510 24.35 -18.63 -5.17
C GLU A 510 24.05 -18.43 -3.68
N VAL A 511 22.84 -17.96 -3.36
CA VAL A 511 22.39 -17.83 -1.97
C VAL A 511 21.80 -19.15 -1.51
N ALA A 512 22.35 -19.70 -0.43
CA ALA A 512 21.85 -20.93 0.18
C ALA A 512 20.39 -20.75 0.61
N LYS A 513 19.48 -21.47 -0.06
CA LYS A 513 18.04 -21.38 0.22
C LYS A 513 17.66 -22.09 1.51
N VAL A 514 16.46 -21.77 1.99
CA VAL A 514 15.82 -22.58 3.02
C VAL A 514 15.21 -23.81 2.35
N GLU A 515 15.92 -24.94 2.44
CA GLU A 515 15.36 -26.24 2.05
C GLU A 515 14.20 -26.60 2.97
N LYS A 516 13.07 -26.92 2.36
CA LYS A 516 11.87 -27.29 3.09
C LYS A 516 11.91 -28.75 3.50
N PRO A 517 11.61 -29.05 4.76
CA PRO A 517 11.44 -30.42 5.18
C PRO A 517 10.15 -31.01 4.58
N ALA A 518 10.09 -32.33 4.40
CA ALA A 518 8.85 -32.98 4.01
C ALA A 518 7.84 -32.91 5.15
N ILE A 519 6.71 -32.23 4.93
CA ILE A 519 5.61 -32.09 5.89
C ILE A 519 4.40 -32.88 5.39
N THR A 520 3.83 -33.71 6.27
CA THR A 520 2.60 -34.44 5.96
C THR A 520 1.40 -33.48 6.00
N PRO A 521 0.56 -33.43 4.95
CA PRO A 521 -0.66 -32.62 4.96
C PRO A 521 -1.56 -32.96 6.14
N VAL A 522 -2.15 -31.94 6.75
CA VAL A 522 -3.06 -32.10 7.89
C VAL A 522 -4.50 -31.88 7.48
N GLU A 523 -5.39 -32.77 7.95
CA GLU A 523 -6.82 -32.59 7.77
C GLU A 523 -7.28 -31.40 8.62
N VAL A 524 -7.79 -30.36 7.96
CA VAL A 524 -8.26 -29.16 8.65
C VAL A 524 -9.73 -29.31 9.01
N ASN A 525 -10.03 -29.24 10.31
CA ASN A 525 -11.40 -29.21 10.79
C ASN A 525 -12.08 -27.88 10.45
N ARG A 526 -13.07 -27.95 9.54
CA ARG A 526 -13.82 -26.78 9.07
C ARG A 526 -15.17 -26.61 9.75
N VAL A 527 -15.69 -27.69 10.34
CA VAL A 527 -17.06 -27.81 10.84
C VAL A 527 -17.16 -27.42 12.30
N ASP A 528 -16.15 -27.76 13.10
CA ASP A 528 -16.22 -27.51 14.54
C ASP A 528 -15.89 -26.06 14.87
N GLN A 529 -16.45 -25.60 15.99
CA GLN A 529 -16.14 -24.33 16.62
C GLN A 529 -15.90 -24.53 18.10
N SER A 530 -14.94 -23.79 18.65
CA SER A 530 -14.79 -23.70 20.08
C SER A 530 -16.00 -22.96 20.71
N PRO A 531 -16.27 -23.23 22.01
CA PRO A 531 -17.29 -22.48 22.75
C PRO A 531 -17.06 -20.98 22.74
N PHE A 532 -15.80 -20.53 22.70
CA PHE A 532 -15.44 -19.12 22.65
C PHE A 532 -15.93 -18.47 21.35
N VAL A 533 -15.56 -19.04 20.19
CA VAL A 533 -16.00 -18.57 18.87
C VAL A 533 -17.52 -18.54 18.77
N THR A 534 -18.18 -19.62 19.20
CA THR A 534 -19.65 -19.69 19.24
C THR A 534 -20.21 -18.51 20.02
N SER A 535 -19.66 -18.21 21.21
CA SER A 535 -20.14 -17.11 22.05
C SER A 535 -19.97 -15.73 21.40
N ILE A 536 -18.93 -15.52 20.59
CA ILE A 536 -18.71 -14.26 19.86
C ILE A 536 -19.74 -14.10 18.75
N ILE A 537 -19.93 -15.14 17.94
CA ILE A 537 -20.82 -15.13 16.77
C ILE A 537 -22.28 -15.01 17.20
N THR A 538 -22.70 -15.68 18.28
CA THR A 538 -24.10 -15.65 18.73
C THR A 538 -24.46 -14.41 19.55
N THR A 539 -23.48 -13.64 20.02
CA THR A 539 -23.78 -12.38 20.73
C THR A 539 -24.31 -11.36 19.70
N PRO A 540 -25.51 -10.78 19.88
CA PRO A 540 -26.01 -9.77 18.95
C PRO A 540 -25.21 -8.46 19.06
N ALA A 541 -25.10 -7.73 17.95
CA ALA A 541 -24.57 -6.36 17.92
C ALA A 541 -25.70 -5.38 17.54
N PRO A 542 -25.65 -4.11 17.97
CA PRO A 542 -26.59 -3.08 17.54
C PRO A 542 -26.61 -2.98 16.00
N PRO A 543 -27.77 -2.98 15.32
CA PRO A 543 -27.79 -2.96 13.86
C PRO A 543 -27.30 -1.61 13.30
N ILE A 544 -26.58 -1.66 12.19
CA ILE A 544 -26.25 -0.48 11.37
C ILE A 544 -27.08 -0.60 10.09
N GLN A 545 -27.67 0.50 9.63
CA GLN A 545 -28.38 0.49 8.35
C GLN A 545 -27.41 0.88 7.22
N PRO A 546 -27.49 0.21 6.05
CA PRO A 546 -26.68 0.60 4.91
C PRO A 546 -27.09 2.00 4.43
N VAL A 547 -26.10 2.75 3.94
CA VAL A 547 -26.33 4.07 3.32
C VAL A 547 -25.85 4.00 1.88
N TYR A 548 -26.80 4.16 0.96
CA TYR A 548 -26.57 4.17 -0.47
C TYR A 548 -26.44 5.60 -0.98
N VAL A 549 -25.69 5.77 -2.07
CA VAL A 549 -25.66 7.06 -2.77
C VAL A 549 -26.99 7.28 -3.48
N ASP A 550 -27.60 8.43 -3.22
CA ASP A 550 -28.73 8.93 -3.99
C ASP A 550 -28.20 9.90 -5.05
N TYR A 551 -28.05 9.45 -6.29
CA TYR A 551 -27.50 10.27 -7.37
C TYR A 551 -28.32 11.51 -7.73
N GLY A 552 -29.59 11.59 -7.33
CA GLY A 552 -30.44 12.76 -7.53
C GLY A 552 -30.24 13.81 -6.44
N LYS A 553 -29.91 13.37 -5.22
CA LYS A 553 -29.73 14.22 -4.05
C LYS A 553 -28.27 14.59 -3.78
N ASP A 554 -27.36 13.63 -3.89
CA ASP A 554 -25.98 13.74 -3.42
C ASP A 554 -25.05 14.35 -4.49
N ILE A 555 -25.50 14.41 -5.75
CA ILE A 555 -24.73 14.97 -6.87
C ILE A 555 -25.46 16.18 -7.44
N ALA A 556 -24.83 17.35 -7.33
CA ALA A 556 -25.29 18.55 -8.02
C ALA A 556 -24.86 18.52 -9.48
N LYS A 557 -25.82 18.75 -10.39
CA LYS A 557 -25.62 18.70 -11.85
C LYS A 557 -25.81 20.07 -12.46
N SER A 558 -24.90 20.43 -13.37
CA SER A 558 -24.95 21.64 -14.19
C SER A 558 -24.41 21.33 -15.59
N LYS A 559 -24.43 22.32 -16.47
CA LYS A 559 -23.80 22.22 -17.80
C LYS A 559 -23.02 23.48 -18.12
N LEU A 560 -21.91 23.30 -18.81
CA LEU A 560 -21.22 24.40 -19.47
C LEU A 560 -21.97 24.81 -20.75
N ALA A 561 -21.68 25.99 -21.28
CA ALA A 561 -22.29 26.55 -22.48
C ALA A 561 -22.07 25.70 -23.74
N ASN A 562 -20.99 24.91 -23.77
CA ASN A 562 -20.66 23.95 -24.83
C ASN A 562 -21.43 22.61 -24.72
N GLY A 563 -22.22 22.42 -23.66
CA GLY A 563 -22.98 21.20 -23.38
C GLY A 563 -22.28 20.16 -22.51
N ALA A 564 -21.02 20.37 -22.10
CA ALA A 564 -20.32 19.48 -21.17
C ALA A 564 -21.06 19.41 -19.83
N GLU A 565 -21.23 18.19 -19.32
CA GLU A 565 -21.89 17.96 -18.03
C GLU A 565 -20.91 18.30 -16.89
N VAL A 566 -21.39 19.04 -15.90
CA VAL A 566 -20.67 19.32 -14.66
C VAL A 566 -21.36 18.58 -13.53
N LEU A 567 -20.66 17.63 -12.93
CA LEU A 567 -21.10 16.85 -11.77
C LEU A 567 -20.26 17.27 -10.57
N SER A 568 -20.91 17.62 -9.46
CA SER A 568 -20.20 18.13 -8.29
C SER A 568 -20.76 17.60 -6.98
N VAL A 569 -19.84 17.36 -6.04
CA VAL A 569 -20.10 17.06 -4.63
C VAL A 569 -19.38 18.11 -3.81
N GLN A 570 -20.08 18.77 -2.89
CA GLN A 570 -19.45 19.80 -2.07
C GLN A 570 -18.64 19.16 -0.95
N ASN A 571 -17.34 19.49 -0.85
CA ASN A 571 -16.51 19.14 0.29
C ASN A 571 -16.89 20.01 1.49
N LYS A 572 -17.28 19.37 2.59
CA LYS A 572 -17.64 20.03 3.86
C LYS A 572 -16.73 19.58 5.01
N GLU A 573 -15.74 18.73 4.71
CA GLU A 573 -14.85 18.11 5.69
C GLU A 573 -13.57 18.93 5.87
N ASN A 574 -13.03 19.46 4.77
CA ASN A 574 -11.80 20.26 4.75
C ASN A 574 -11.77 21.20 3.53
N ASP A 575 -10.67 21.93 3.38
CA ASP A 575 -10.48 22.95 2.33
C ASP A 575 -9.85 22.40 1.03
N LEU A 576 -9.83 21.08 0.82
CA LEU A 576 -9.25 20.48 -0.39
C LEU A 576 -10.25 20.38 -1.54
N PHE A 577 -9.77 20.54 -2.77
CA PHE A 577 -10.52 20.29 -3.99
C PHE A 577 -9.85 19.25 -4.90
N GLN A 578 -10.67 18.60 -5.71
CA GLN A 578 -10.31 17.73 -6.83
C GLN A 578 -11.20 18.08 -8.02
N LEU A 579 -10.59 18.37 -9.16
CA LEU A 579 -11.23 18.67 -10.43
C LEU A 579 -10.76 17.66 -11.48
N TYR A 580 -11.70 17.07 -12.22
CA TYR A 580 -11.41 16.14 -13.30
C TYR A 580 -12.12 16.58 -14.58
N TYR A 581 -11.42 16.53 -15.71
CA TYR A 581 -12.03 16.36 -17.02
C TYR A 581 -11.88 14.89 -17.43
N VAL A 582 -13.01 14.23 -17.61
CA VAL A 582 -13.08 12.80 -17.94
C VAL A 582 -13.53 12.68 -19.39
N LEU A 583 -12.67 12.10 -20.21
CA LEU A 583 -12.92 11.81 -21.61
C LEU A 583 -13.07 10.30 -21.76
N ASP A 584 -14.12 9.83 -22.45
CA ASP A 584 -14.31 8.41 -22.78
C ASP A 584 -13.56 8.03 -24.08
N MET A 585 -12.26 8.35 -24.11
CA MET A 585 -11.28 7.93 -25.13
C MET A 585 -9.92 7.66 -24.50
N GLY A 586 -9.09 6.81 -25.12
CA GLY A 586 -7.73 6.53 -24.65
C GLY A 586 -6.83 5.95 -25.75
N SER A 587 -5.88 5.09 -25.38
CA SER A 587 -4.95 4.46 -26.34
C SER A 587 -5.63 3.60 -27.41
N ASP A 588 -6.83 3.06 -27.12
CA ASP A 588 -7.61 2.30 -28.10
C ASP A 588 -8.14 3.21 -29.22
N ASN A 589 -8.37 4.50 -28.95
CA ASN A 589 -8.80 5.51 -29.93
C ASN A 589 -7.62 6.18 -30.64
N ASP A 590 -6.51 6.37 -29.92
CA ASP A 590 -5.31 7.04 -30.42
C ASP A 590 -4.05 6.54 -29.69
N LYS A 591 -3.26 5.71 -30.38
CA LYS A 591 -2.04 5.10 -29.82
C LYS A 591 -0.96 6.11 -29.44
N LYS A 592 -1.01 7.34 -29.97
CA LYS A 592 -0.04 8.40 -29.64
C LYS A 592 -0.47 9.23 -28.44
N LEU A 593 -1.72 9.12 -27.99
CA LEU A 593 -2.26 9.89 -26.88
C LEU A 593 -1.53 9.65 -25.54
N PRO A 594 -1.20 8.40 -25.14
CA PRO A 594 -0.44 8.17 -23.91
C PRO A 594 0.91 8.88 -23.90
N PHE A 595 1.58 8.93 -25.06
CA PHE A 595 2.85 9.64 -25.22
C PHE A 595 2.67 11.14 -25.16
N ALA A 596 1.61 11.68 -25.77
CA ALA A 596 1.30 13.11 -25.68
C ALA A 596 1.05 13.56 -24.23
N VAL A 597 0.25 12.83 -23.46
CA VAL A 597 -0.04 13.21 -22.07
C VAL A 597 1.16 12.98 -21.13
N ASN A 598 1.98 11.95 -21.39
CA ASN A 598 3.24 11.74 -20.65
C ASN A 598 4.23 12.88 -20.95
N TYR A 599 4.34 13.28 -22.22
CA TYR A 599 5.23 14.32 -22.69
C TYR A 599 4.89 15.70 -22.13
N LEU A 600 3.61 15.99 -21.87
CA LEU A 600 3.14 17.27 -21.33
C LEU A 600 3.97 17.75 -20.14
N ARG A 601 4.36 16.87 -19.21
CA ARG A 601 5.13 17.27 -18.02
C ARG A 601 6.53 17.83 -18.33
N TYR A 602 7.04 17.68 -19.55
CA TYR A 602 8.35 18.21 -19.96
C TYR A 602 8.23 19.52 -20.75
N LEU A 603 7.01 20.02 -20.94
CA LEU A 603 6.76 21.19 -21.78
C LEU A 603 6.67 22.47 -20.96
N GLY A 604 7.07 23.58 -21.59
CA GLY A 604 6.76 24.94 -21.18
C GLY A 604 5.76 25.62 -22.13
N THR A 605 5.54 26.92 -21.90
CA THR A 605 4.76 27.81 -22.76
C THR A 605 5.62 28.99 -23.25
N ASP A 606 5.02 29.99 -23.91
CA ASP A 606 5.68 31.28 -24.17
C ASP A 606 6.08 32.02 -22.90
N LYS A 607 5.39 31.74 -21.79
CA LYS A 607 5.52 32.51 -20.55
C LYS A 607 6.38 31.82 -19.50
N TYR A 608 6.37 30.50 -19.49
CA TYR A 608 6.97 29.71 -18.41
C TYR A 608 7.75 28.53 -18.99
N SER A 609 8.94 28.28 -18.46
CA SER A 609 9.62 27.00 -18.67
C SER A 609 8.86 25.86 -17.97
N SER A 610 9.24 24.62 -18.31
CA SER A 610 8.64 23.44 -17.70
C SER A 610 8.93 23.34 -16.18
N GLU A 611 10.10 23.82 -15.78
CA GLU A 611 10.58 23.92 -14.41
C GLU A 611 9.79 25.00 -13.66
N GLU A 612 9.66 26.21 -14.25
CA GLU A 612 8.89 27.31 -13.66
C GLU A 612 7.41 26.93 -13.44
N LEU A 613 6.81 26.19 -14.37
CA LEU A 613 5.46 25.65 -14.18
C LEU A 613 5.40 24.71 -12.97
N SER A 614 6.37 23.82 -12.82
CA SER A 614 6.42 22.87 -11.69
C SER A 614 6.55 23.61 -10.36
N THR A 615 7.46 24.58 -10.29
CA THR A 615 7.62 25.44 -9.11
C THR A 615 6.36 26.24 -8.80
N LYS A 616 5.65 26.78 -9.81
CA LYS A 616 4.40 27.53 -9.57
C LYS A 616 3.27 26.68 -9.03
N PHE A 617 3.07 25.47 -9.57
CA PHE A 617 2.08 24.54 -9.02
C PHE A 617 2.46 24.10 -7.60
N PHE A 618 3.74 23.85 -7.36
CA PHE A 618 4.28 23.56 -6.04
C PHE A 618 4.03 24.70 -5.04
N ASP A 619 4.30 25.96 -5.39
CA ASP A 619 4.02 27.12 -4.53
C ASP A 619 2.52 27.25 -4.21
N LEU A 620 1.67 26.90 -5.18
CA LEU A 620 0.22 26.84 -5.01
C LEU A 620 -0.24 25.64 -4.16
N ALA A 621 0.66 24.73 -3.80
CA ALA A 621 0.36 23.43 -3.21
C ALA A 621 -0.71 22.67 -3.99
N CYS A 622 -0.71 22.86 -5.31
CA CYS A 622 -1.61 22.21 -6.24
C CYS A 622 -0.84 21.22 -7.08
N ASN A 623 -1.48 20.10 -7.40
CA ASN A 623 -0.95 19.10 -8.29
C ASN A 623 -1.86 18.97 -9.51
N PHE A 624 -1.27 18.72 -10.67
CA PHE A 624 -2.01 18.34 -11.86
C PHE A 624 -1.49 17.00 -12.39
N ASN A 625 -2.38 16.25 -13.03
CA ASN A 625 -2.01 15.01 -13.71
C ASN A 625 -2.86 14.84 -14.96
N VAL A 626 -2.23 14.48 -16.07
CA VAL A 626 -2.93 14.05 -17.28
C VAL A 626 -2.51 12.63 -17.59
N SER A 627 -3.46 11.71 -17.55
CA SER A 627 -3.21 10.29 -17.73
C SER A 627 -4.16 9.68 -18.74
N SER A 628 -3.66 8.73 -19.53
CA SER A 628 -4.45 7.96 -20.49
C SER A 628 -4.44 6.51 -20.05
N GLY A 629 -5.62 5.97 -19.80
CA GLY A 629 -5.88 4.54 -19.87
C GLY A 629 -6.14 4.12 -21.32
N ARG A 630 -6.73 2.92 -21.47
CA ARG A 630 -7.07 2.39 -22.78
C ARG A 630 -8.23 3.11 -23.45
N ASP A 631 -9.23 3.47 -22.67
CA ASP A 631 -10.50 4.00 -23.13
C ASP A 631 -10.95 5.24 -22.36
N GLN A 632 -10.13 5.73 -21.44
CA GLN A 632 -10.41 6.96 -20.70
C GLN A 632 -9.15 7.82 -20.53
N VAL A 633 -9.32 9.13 -20.62
CA VAL A 633 -8.32 10.13 -20.22
C VAL A 633 -8.86 10.89 -19.02
N TYR A 634 -7.99 11.07 -18.02
CA TYR A 634 -8.24 11.90 -16.85
C TYR A 634 -7.29 13.09 -16.88
N VAL A 635 -7.86 14.29 -16.98
CA VAL A 635 -7.16 15.58 -16.80
C VAL A 635 -7.53 16.08 -15.41
N THR A 636 -6.58 16.06 -14.47
CA THR A 636 -6.86 16.28 -13.03
C THR A 636 -6.11 17.50 -12.53
N LEU A 637 -6.76 18.28 -11.68
CA LEU A 637 -6.18 19.36 -10.87
C LEU A 637 -6.70 19.23 -9.44
N SER A 638 -5.81 19.28 -8.44
CA SER A 638 -6.18 19.18 -7.04
C SER A 638 -5.30 20.05 -6.16
N GLY A 639 -5.79 20.44 -4.98
CA GLY A 639 -5.04 21.24 -4.02
C GLY A 639 -5.96 21.93 -3.02
N PRO A 640 -5.47 22.93 -2.27
CA PRO A 640 -6.29 23.71 -1.36
C PRO A 640 -7.16 24.73 -2.11
N ASP A 641 -8.39 24.95 -1.66
CA ASP A 641 -9.39 25.79 -2.34
C ASP A 641 -8.97 27.26 -2.47
N GLU A 642 -8.16 27.76 -1.52
CA GLU A 642 -7.55 29.09 -1.59
C GLU A 642 -6.66 29.27 -2.84
N SER A 643 -6.17 28.18 -3.41
CA SER A 643 -5.38 28.16 -4.65
C SER A 643 -6.15 27.68 -5.88
N PHE A 644 -7.46 27.42 -5.77
CA PHE A 644 -8.25 26.88 -6.88
C PHE A 644 -8.21 27.78 -8.13
N GLU A 645 -8.62 29.05 -8.01
CA GLU A 645 -8.69 29.96 -9.16
C GLU A 645 -7.32 30.22 -9.81
N PRO A 646 -6.24 30.56 -9.06
CA PRO A 646 -4.92 30.74 -9.68
C PRO A 646 -4.37 29.44 -10.29
N ALA A 647 -4.62 28.27 -9.67
CA ALA A 647 -4.19 27.00 -10.22
C ALA A 647 -4.97 26.61 -11.48
N LEU A 648 -6.29 26.83 -11.51
CA LEU A 648 -7.12 26.61 -12.70
C LEU A 648 -6.68 27.52 -13.84
N ALA A 649 -6.44 28.80 -13.57
CA ALA A 649 -5.95 29.75 -14.57
C ALA A 649 -4.59 29.33 -15.15
N LEU A 650 -3.66 28.91 -14.30
CA LEU A 650 -2.33 28.43 -14.71
C LEU A 650 -2.45 27.13 -15.52
N PHE A 651 -3.30 26.21 -15.10
CA PHE A 651 -3.46 24.91 -15.75
C PHE A 651 -4.11 25.03 -17.13
N GLU A 652 -5.16 25.85 -17.26
CA GLU A 652 -5.80 26.12 -18.55
C GLU A 652 -4.86 26.88 -19.50
N GLU A 653 -4.06 27.83 -18.99
CA GLU A 653 -3.02 28.49 -19.79
C GLU A 653 -1.99 27.49 -20.30
N PHE A 654 -1.54 26.58 -19.44
CA PHE A 654 -0.58 25.55 -19.80
C PHE A 654 -1.15 24.57 -20.84
N LEU A 655 -2.33 24.01 -20.61
CA LEU A 655 -2.97 23.08 -21.54
C LEU A 655 -3.22 23.70 -22.92
N ALA A 656 -3.57 24.99 -22.99
CA ALA A 656 -3.83 25.68 -24.25
C ALA A 656 -2.56 26.15 -24.98
N ASN A 657 -1.47 26.42 -24.26
CA ASN A 657 -0.28 27.10 -24.82
C ASN A 657 1.02 26.29 -24.66
N ALA A 658 0.95 25.02 -24.25
CA ALA A 658 2.11 24.13 -24.25
C ALA A 658 2.79 24.14 -25.62
N LYS A 659 4.13 24.27 -25.63
CA LYS A 659 4.92 24.35 -26.87
C LYS A 659 5.57 23.03 -27.24
N PRO A 660 5.72 22.72 -28.53
CA PRO A 660 6.55 21.62 -28.99
C PRO A 660 8.02 21.83 -28.62
N ASP A 661 8.64 20.83 -28.01
CA ASP A 661 10.07 20.72 -27.71
C ASP A 661 10.60 19.35 -28.16
N GLN A 662 11.24 19.31 -29.33
CA GLN A 662 11.71 18.04 -29.90
C GLN A 662 12.79 17.36 -29.03
N ALA A 663 13.66 18.12 -28.35
CA ALA A 663 14.68 17.53 -27.50
C ALA A 663 14.06 16.83 -26.28
N ALA A 664 13.05 17.45 -25.67
CA ALA A 664 12.29 16.82 -24.60
C ALA A 664 11.54 15.56 -25.07
N LEU A 665 10.99 15.58 -26.30
CA LEU A 665 10.36 14.40 -26.89
C LEU A 665 11.37 13.28 -27.13
N ASP A 666 12.54 13.60 -27.69
CA ASP A 666 13.60 12.61 -27.95
C ASP A 666 14.01 11.92 -26.64
N GLY A 667 14.08 12.69 -25.53
CA GLY A 667 14.28 12.14 -24.19
C GLY A 667 13.12 11.24 -23.72
N VAL A 668 11.86 11.63 -23.98
CA VAL A 668 10.69 10.79 -23.64
C VAL A 668 10.72 9.47 -24.42
N ILE A 669 11.08 9.52 -25.71
CA ILE A 669 11.22 8.34 -26.57
C ILE A 669 12.34 7.44 -26.02
N ALA A 670 13.52 7.99 -25.74
CA ALA A 670 14.65 7.21 -25.20
C ALA A 670 14.29 6.52 -23.89
N ARG A 671 13.66 7.22 -22.94
CA ARG A 671 13.21 6.61 -21.68
C ARG A 671 12.10 5.56 -21.88
N THR A 672 11.24 5.76 -22.88
CA THR A 672 10.22 4.76 -23.24
C THR A 672 10.90 3.49 -23.74
N LEU A 673 11.89 3.61 -24.64
CA LEU A 673 12.65 2.47 -25.16
C LEU A 673 13.39 1.74 -24.04
N LYS A 674 14.01 2.47 -23.11
CA LYS A 674 14.61 1.86 -21.91
C LYS A 674 13.57 1.15 -21.04
N GLY A 675 12.43 1.81 -20.77
CA GLY A 675 11.33 1.21 -19.99
C GLY A 675 10.74 -0.04 -20.64
N ARG A 676 10.76 -0.14 -21.97
CA ARG A 676 10.38 -1.34 -22.73
C ARG A 676 11.34 -2.50 -22.47
N THR A 677 12.63 -2.23 -22.41
CA THR A 677 13.64 -3.23 -22.04
C THR A 677 13.44 -3.69 -20.59
N ASP A 678 13.20 -2.74 -19.67
CA ASP A 678 13.00 -3.04 -18.25
C ASP A 678 11.72 -3.84 -17.99
N ALA A 679 10.65 -3.54 -18.74
CA ALA A 679 9.39 -4.28 -18.64
C ALA A 679 9.55 -5.76 -19.03
N LYS A 680 10.44 -6.08 -19.98
CA LYS A 680 10.77 -7.47 -20.36
C LYS A 680 11.58 -8.22 -19.28
N GLN A 681 12.11 -7.52 -18.28
CA GLN A 681 12.84 -8.11 -17.14
C GLN A 681 11.97 -8.19 -15.87
N ASN A 682 10.75 -7.65 -15.92
CA ASN A 682 9.85 -7.61 -14.77
C ASN A 682 8.84 -8.76 -14.82
N LYS A 683 8.97 -9.74 -13.91
CA LYS A 683 8.10 -10.92 -13.84
C LYS A 683 6.61 -10.56 -13.79
N SER A 684 6.23 -9.54 -13.03
CA SER A 684 4.83 -9.13 -12.84
C SER A 684 4.22 -8.59 -14.12
N VAL A 685 5.01 -7.89 -14.96
CA VAL A 685 4.55 -7.41 -16.27
C VAL A 685 4.42 -8.57 -17.26
N ILE A 686 5.41 -9.49 -17.29
CA ILE A 686 5.38 -10.66 -18.17
C ILE A 686 4.17 -11.55 -17.86
N HIS A 687 3.95 -11.87 -16.58
CA HIS A 687 2.93 -12.80 -16.14
C HIS A 687 1.53 -12.18 -16.14
N GLY A 688 1.33 -11.10 -15.36
CA GLY A 688 0.02 -10.51 -15.12
C GLY A 688 -0.54 -9.69 -16.29
N GLN A 689 0.32 -9.22 -17.20
CA GLN A 689 -0.12 -8.44 -18.37
C GLN A 689 0.14 -9.19 -19.68
N GLY A 690 1.39 -9.58 -19.95
CA GLY A 690 1.77 -10.22 -21.21
C GLY A 690 1.05 -11.55 -21.46
N LEU A 691 1.31 -12.55 -20.61
CA LEU A 691 0.71 -13.89 -20.73
C LEU A 691 -0.81 -13.84 -20.65
N VAL A 692 -1.37 -13.11 -19.68
CA VAL A 692 -2.82 -12.97 -19.49
C VAL A 692 -3.52 -12.37 -20.72
N ASN A 693 -3.01 -11.26 -21.27
CA ASN A 693 -3.63 -10.65 -22.46
C ASN A 693 -3.46 -11.52 -23.70
N TYR A 694 -2.31 -12.18 -23.87
CA TYR A 694 -2.12 -13.13 -24.96
C TYR A 694 -3.08 -14.32 -24.85
N ALA A 695 -3.28 -14.86 -23.65
CA ALA A 695 -4.22 -15.94 -23.41
C ALA A 695 -5.65 -15.53 -23.78
N LEU A 696 -6.11 -14.37 -23.30
CA LEU A 696 -7.48 -13.90 -23.50
C LEU A 696 -7.81 -13.47 -24.94
N TYR A 697 -6.86 -12.84 -25.64
CA TYR A 697 -7.12 -12.19 -26.94
C TYR A 697 -6.29 -12.76 -28.09
N GLY A 698 -5.14 -13.38 -27.82
CA GLY A 698 -4.21 -13.92 -28.80
C GLY A 698 -3.06 -13.00 -29.19
N GLU A 699 -2.51 -13.25 -30.39
CA GLU A 699 -1.30 -12.59 -30.91
C GLU A 699 -1.42 -11.08 -31.05
N LYS A 700 -2.61 -10.56 -31.33
CA LYS A 700 -2.87 -9.12 -31.35
C LYS A 700 -3.89 -8.80 -30.27
N ASN A 701 -3.43 -8.11 -29.23
CA ASN A 701 -4.19 -7.90 -28.01
C ASN A 701 -3.98 -6.47 -27.49
N PRO A 702 -4.81 -6.04 -26.52
CA PRO A 702 -4.70 -4.73 -25.91
C PRO A 702 -3.34 -4.30 -25.35
N PHE A 703 -2.55 -5.27 -24.89
CA PHE A 703 -1.29 -5.02 -24.23
C PHE A 703 -0.17 -4.83 -25.26
N ASN A 704 -0.18 -5.62 -26.34
CA ASN A 704 0.88 -5.61 -27.35
C ASN A 704 0.57 -4.82 -28.62
N ASP A 705 -0.67 -4.35 -28.82
CA ASP A 705 -1.02 -3.50 -29.97
C ASP A 705 -0.61 -2.03 -29.77
N VAL A 706 0.66 -1.83 -29.48
CA VAL A 706 1.29 -0.53 -29.23
C VAL A 706 2.09 -0.05 -30.45
N LEU A 707 2.63 1.17 -30.39
CA LEU A 707 3.55 1.66 -31.44
C LEU A 707 4.84 0.83 -31.42
N SER A 708 5.36 0.44 -32.57
CA SER A 708 6.70 -0.14 -32.70
C SER A 708 7.80 0.86 -32.26
N ASN A 709 9.00 0.36 -31.99
CA ASN A 709 10.13 1.22 -31.61
C ASN A 709 10.47 2.23 -32.73
N GLU A 710 10.30 1.84 -33.99
CA GLU A 710 10.48 2.68 -35.17
C GLU A 710 9.41 3.78 -35.22
N GLN A 711 8.14 3.42 -35.03
CA GLN A 711 7.04 4.39 -34.99
C GLN A 711 7.17 5.38 -33.84
N LEU A 712 7.75 4.98 -32.71
CA LEU A 712 8.05 5.91 -31.62
C LEU A 712 9.09 6.96 -32.05
N LYS A 713 10.16 6.53 -32.72
CA LYS A 713 11.24 7.41 -33.21
C LYS A 713 10.77 8.36 -34.32
N GLU A 714 9.70 8.03 -35.02
CA GLU A 714 9.09 8.87 -36.06
C GLU A 714 8.12 9.94 -35.51
N MET A 715 7.79 9.92 -34.21
CA MET A 715 6.90 10.92 -33.62
C MET A 715 7.54 12.32 -33.62
N SER A 716 6.74 13.35 -33.88
CA SER A 716 7.16 14.74 -33.79
C SER A 716 6.54 15.45 -32.58
N ALA A 717 7.28 16.38 -31.97
CA ALA A 717 6.80 17.16 -30.83
C ALA A 717 5.53 17.93 -31.17
N LYS A 718 5.46 18.47 -32.39
CA LYS A 718 4.29 19.19 -32.88
C LYS A 718 3.04 18.31 -32.90
N GLU A 719 3.16 17.07 -33.38
CA GLU A 719 2.03 16.15 -33.43
C GLU A 719 1.47 15.87 -32.03
N LEU A 720 2.34 15.65 -31.03
CA LEU A 720 1.89 15.35 -29.67
C LEU A 720 1.26 16.56 -28.99
N VAL A 721 1.83 17.76 -29.18
CA VAL A 721 1.24 19.00 -28.66
C VAL A 721 -0.11 19.31 -29.30
N ASP A 722 -0.26 19.09 -30.61
CA ASP A 722 -1.55 19.26 -31.28
C ASP A 722 -2.63 18.32 -30.68
N ARG A 723 -2.26 17.16 -30.13
CA ARG A 723 -3.18 16.26 -29.41
C ARG A 723 -3.52 16.80 -28.02
N ILE A 724 -2.54 17.33 -27.29
CA ILE A 724 -2.76 17.97 -25.98
C ILE A 724 -3.75 19.13 -26.12
N HIS A 725 -3.52 20.04 -27.07
CA HIS A 725 -4.39 21.20 -27.31
C HIS A 725 -5.83 20.79 -27.70
N LYS A 726 -6.02 19.61 -28.29
CA LYS A 726 -7.33 19.09 -28.68
C LYS A 726 -8.08 18.40 -27.55
N LEU A 727 -7.45 18.05 -26.43
CA LEU A 727 -8.10 17.31 -25.34
C LEU A 727 -9.40 18.00 -24.90
N THR A 728 -9.36 19.30 -24.64
CA THR A 728 -10.54 20.07 -24.18
C THR A 728 -11.59 20.29 -25.28
N SER A 729 -11.28 19.94 -26.53
CA SER A 729 -12.21 20.06 -27.66
C SER A 729 -13.09 18.83 -27.85
N TYR A 730 -12.73 17.67 -27.29
CA TYR A 730 -13.54 16.46 -27.35
C TYR A 730 -14.68 16.50 -26.33
N GLN A 731 -15.71 15.67 -26.53
CA GLN A 731 -16.75 15.42 -25.53
C GLN A 731 -16.11 15.04 -24.18
N HIS A 732 -16.55 15.65 -23.09
CA HIS A 732 -16.02 15.32 -21.77
C HIS A 732 -17.04 15.67 -20.68
N LYS A 733 -16.82 15.09 -19.50
CA LYS A 733 -17.52 15.45 -18.26
C LYS A 733 -16.56 16.15 -17.33
N VAL A 734 -17.06 17.15 -16.58
CA VAL A 734 -16.34 17.79 -15.50
C VAL A 734 -16.82 17.22 -14.18
N LEU A 735 -15.91 16.63 -13.40
CA LEU A 735 -16.20 16.16 -12.05
C LEU A 735 -15.50 17.09 -11.05
N TYR A 736 -16.20 17.48 -10.00
CA TYR A 736 -15.63 18.33 -8.95
C TYR A 736 -16.03 17.86 -7.56
N TYR A 737 -15.04 17.61 -6.71
CA TYR A 737 -15.21 17.50 -5.27
C TYR A 737 -14.45 18.65 -4.62
N GLY A 738 -15.12 19.54 -3.89
CA GLY A 738 -14.45 20.65 -3.23
C GLY A 738 -15.39 21.67 -2.58
N PRO A 739 -14.88 22.68 -1.87
CA PRO A 739 -15.72 23.57 -1.06
C PRO A 739 -16.67 24.45 -1.87
N LYS A 740 -16.36 24.72 -3.15
CA LYS A 740 -17.14 25.65 -3.98
C LYS A 740 -18.52 25.09 -4.33
N ALA A 741 -19.52 25.98 -4.30
CA ALA A 741 -20.84 25.67 -4.82
C ALA A 741 -20.81 25.51 -6.35
N THR A 742 -21.67 24.63 -6.89
CA THR A 742 -21.73 24.28 -8.32
C THR A 742 -21.87 25.49 -9.24
N THR A 743 -22.64 26.52 -8.85
CA THR A 743 -22.84 27.74 -9.64
C THR A 743 -21.57 28.59 -9.74
N SER A 744 -20.84 28.73 -8.63
CA SER A 744 -19.56 29.45 -8.58
C SER A 744 -18.49 28.69 -9.36
N LEU A 745 -18.41 27.37 -9.17
CA LEU A 745 -17.55 26.48 -9.96
C LEU A 745 -17.82 26.64 -11.46
N THR A 746 -19.08 26.52 -11.88
CA THR A 746 -19.48 26.64 -13.29
C THR A 746 -19.04 27.99 -13.85
N SER A 747 -19.22 29.08 -13.10
CA SER A 747 -18.80 30.41 -13.53
C SER A 747 -17.27 30.53 -13.73
N LEU A 748 -16.49 29.89 -12.86
CA LEU A 748 -15.02 29.85 -13.01
C LEU A 748 -14.61 28.98 -14.20
N LEU A 749 -15.27 27.84 -14.42
CA LEU A 749 -15.03 27.00 -15.59
C LEU A 749 -15.37 27.75 -16.89
N GLU A 750 -16.49 28.46 -16.97
CA GLU A 750 -16.81 29.31 -18.14
C GLU A 750 -15.76 30.40 -18.40
N LYS A 751 -15.20 30.94 -17.31
CA LYS A 751 -14.14 31.95 -17.38
C LYS A 751 -12.83 31.36 -17.92
N TYR A 752 -12.40 30.19 -17.47
CA TYR A 752 -11.06 29.66 -17.73
C TYR A 752 -11.00 28.47 -18.70
N HIS A 753 -11.96 27.54 -18.64
CA HIS A 753 -11.99 26.32 -19.45
C HIS A 753 -12.51 26.60 -20.87
N LYS A 754 -11.61 27.07 -21.74
CA LYS A 754 -11.96 27.46 -23.12
C LYS A 754 -12.08 26.23 -24.01
N THR A 755 -13.26 26.09 -24.61
CA THR A 755 -13.61 24.98 -25.49
C THR A 755 -14.34 25.51 -26.74
N PRO A 756 -14.41 24.72 -27.83
CA PRO A 756 -15.27 25.04 -28.95
C PRO A 756 -16.75 25.07 -28.54
N LYS A 757 -17.57 25.84 -29.26
CA LYS A 757 -19.03 25.90 -29.02
C LYS A 757 -19.72 24.54 -29.11
N SER A 758 -19.19 23.65 -29.94
CA SER A 758 -19.64 22.27 -30.08
C SER A 758 -18.46 21.34 -29.90
N LEU A 759 -18.56 20.42 -28.95
CA LEU A 759 -17.52 19.43 -28.69
C LEU A 759 -17.44 18.38 -29.80
N LEU A 760 -16.23 17.91 -30.07
CA LEU A 760 -15.95 16.88 -31.07
C LEU A 760 -16.30 15.49 -30.52
N PRO A 761 -16.83 14.58 -31.34
CA PRO A 761 -16.93 13.17 -30.97
C PRO A 761 -15.53 12.55 -30.84
N TYR A 762 -15.44 11.45 -30.09
CA TYR A 762 -14.20 10.70 -29.97
C TYR A 762 -13.78 10.04 -31.30
N PRO A 763 -12.48 9.87 -31.55
CA PRO A 763 -12.01 8.97 -32.61
C PRO A 763 -12.52 7.55 -32.39
N VAL A 764 -12.67 6.76 -33.46
CA VAL A 764 -13.15 5.37 -33.36
C VAL A 764 -12.13 4.52 -32.61
N ALA A 765 -12.58 3.82 -31.57
CA ALA A 765 -11.74 2.89 -30.81
C ALA A 765 -11.47 1.59 -31.56
N THR A 766 -10.24 1.09 -31.44
CA THR A 766 -9.86 -0.28 -31.82
C THR A 766 -10.57 -1.25 -30.87
N LYS A 767 -11.24 -2.25 -31.43
CA LYS A 767 -11.94 -3.29 -30.66
C LYS A 767 -11.12 -4.57 -30.64
N TYR A 768 -11.02 -5.16 -29.46
CA TYR A 768 -10.39 -6.46 -29.26
C TYR A 768 -11.45 -7.45 -28.82
N SER A 769 -11.41 -8.65 -29.38
CA SER A 769 -12.36 -9.71 -29.08
C SER A 769 -11.68 -10.79 -28.27
N TYR A 770 -12.35 -11.20 -27.19
CA TYR A 770 -11.93 -12.37 -26.42
C TYR A 770 -11.99 -13.62 -27.28
N LYS A 771 -10.99 -14.49 -27.12
CA LYS A 771 -11.01 -15.83 -27.69
C LYS A 771 -11.92 -16.74 -26.86
N SER A 772 -12.55 -17.70 -27.54
CA SER A 772 -13.23 -18.79 -26.83
C SER A 772 -12.20 -19.70 -26.17
N THR A 773 -12.52 -20.16 -24.97
CA THR A 773 -11.74 -21.18 -24.27
C THR A 773 -12.44 -22.52 -24.46
N ASP A 774 -12.05 -23.26 -25.50
CA ASP A 774 -12.70 -24.53 -25.88
C ASP A 774 -11.91 -25.77 -25.41
N LYS A 775 -10.65 -25.59 -25.00
CA LYS A 775 -9.75 -26.64 -24.51
C LYS A 775 -8.71 -26.05 -23.57
N ASN A 776 -8.12 -26.89 -22.73
CA ASN A 776 -6.99 -26.48 -21.89
C ASN A 776 -5.77 -26.12 -22.73
N VAL A 777 -5.14 -24.99 -22.42
CA VAL A 777 -3.89 -24.54 -23.05
C VAL A 777 -3.00 -23.95 -21.98
N VAL A 778 -1.72 -24.30 -21.99
CA VAL A 778 -0.69 -23.72 -21.11
C VAL A 778 0.12 -22.72 -21.93
N TYR A 779 0.18 -21.47 -21.49
CA TYR A 779 1.06 -20.43 -21.99
C TYR A 779 2.20 -20.25 -20.99
N PHE A 780 3.42 -20.54 -21.43
CA PHE A 780 4.60 -20.52 -20.58
C PHE A 780 5.56 -19.41 -21.00
N ALA A 781 6.06 -18.64 -20.03
CA ALA A 781 7.20 -17.74 -20.21
C ALA A 781 8.33 -18.15 -19.25
N ASP A 782 9.53 -18.32 -19.80
CA ASP A 782 10.72 -18.61 -19.02
C ASP A 782 11.19 -17.35 -18.28
N TYR A 783 11.52 -17.50 -17.01
CA TYR A 783 12.05 -16.44 -16.14
C TYR A 783 12.95 -17.07 -15.07
N ASP A 784 14.15 -16.53 -14.86
CA ASP A 784 15.02 -17.07 -13.81
C ASP A 784 14.50 -16.68 -12.42
N MET A 785 13.79 -17.62 -11.81
CA MET A 785 13.25 -17.54 -10.46
C MET A 785 13.13 -18.95 -9.88
N VAL A 786 12.85 -19.06 -8.59
CA VAL A 786 12.75 -20.35 -7.89
C VAL A 786 11.30 -20.80 -7.80
N GLN A 787 10.40 -19.84 -7.65
CA GLN A 787 8.97 -20.08 -7.69
C GLN A 787 8.48 -20.42 -9.10
N ALA A 788 7.32 -21.06 -9.14
CA ALA A 788 6.44 -21.06 -10.28
C ALA A 788 5.16 -20.31 -9.89
N GLU A 789 4.74 -19.38 -10.74
CA GLU A 789 3.46 -18.72 -10.57
C GLU A 789 2.51 -19.14 -11.69
N ILE A 790 1.25 -19.39 -11.31
CA ILE A 790 0.24 -19.94 -12.20
C ILE A 790 -1.03 -19.11 -12.07
N ILE A 791 -1.52 -18.61 -13.19
CA ILE A 791 -2.84 -18.02 -13.33
C ILE A 791 -3.73 -18.95 -14.16
N TRP A 792 -4.90 -19.28 -13.62
CA TRP A 792 -6.00 -19.86 -14.37
C TRP A 792 -6.89 -18.73 -14.85
N ILE A 793 -7.09 -18.64 -16.15
CA ILE A 793 -7.96 -17.62 -16.71
C ILE A 793 -8.91 -18.18 -17.78
N ARG A 794 -10.16 -17.71 -17.73
CA ARG A 794 -11.21 -18.13 -18.65
C ARG A 794 -12.27 -17.04 -18.79
N ASN A 795 -12.75 -16.82 -20.01
CA ASN A 795 -13.97 -16.05 -20.24
C ASN A 795 -15.20 -16.87 -19.84
N ALA A 796 -16.09 -16.27 -19.05
CA ALA A 796 -17.38 -16.84 -18.66
C ALA A 796 -18.52 -16.21 -19.50
N GLU A 797 -19.74 -16.17 -18.99
CA GLU A 797 -20.87 -15.61 -19.73
C GLU A 797 -20.78 -14.08 -19.94
N PRO A 798 -21.51 -13.52 -20.92
CA PRO A 798 -21.69 -12.07 -21.06
C PRO A 798 -22.21 -11.43 -19.77
N TYR A 799 -21.95 -10.13 -19.59
CA TYR A 799 -22.40 -9.39 -18.43
C TYR A 799 -23.89 -9.62 -18.11
N ASN A 800 -24.18 -9.97 -16.87
CA ASN A 800 -25.55 -10.11 -16.37
C ASN A 800 -25.68 -9.43 -15.00
N ALA A 801 -26.47 -8.35 -14.94
CA ALA A 801 -26.72 -7.63 -13.69
C ALA A 801 -27.46 -8.49 -12.64
N GLY A 802 -28.28 -9.44 -13.07
CA GLY A 802 -29.06 -10.32 -12.19
C GLY A 802 -28.23 -11.33 -11.40
N THR A 803 -27.01 -11.63 -11.83
CA THR A 803 -26.11 -12.54 -11.09
C THR A 803 -25.24 -11.83 -10.06
N LEU A 804 -25.33 -10.50 -9.94
CA LEU A 804 -24.53 -9.72 -8.99
C LEU A 804 -24.65 -10.25 -7.54
N PRO A 805 -25.85 -10.50 -6.98
CA PRO A 805 -25.96 -10.98 -5.59
C PRO A 805 -25.28 -12.33 -5.38
N VAL A 806 -25.61 -13.35 -6.18
CA VAL A 806 -25.04 -14.72 -6.04
C VAL A 806 -23.53 -14.72 -6.25
N ARG A 807 -23.02 -13.92 -7.19
CA ARG A 807 -21.57 -13.77 -7.42
C ARG A 807 -20.86 -13.15 -6.23
N SER A 808 -21.43 -12.11 -5.61
CA SER A 808 -20.82 -11.48 -4.44
C SER A 808 -20.64 -12.49 -3.32
N VAL A 809 -21.68 -13.29 -3.02
CA VAL A 809 -21.61 -14.35 -2.01
C VAL A 809 -20.64 -15.47 -2.42
N PHE A 810 -20.65 -15.87 -3.69
CA PHE A 810 -19.72 -16.87 -4.20
C PHE A 810 -18.26 -16.44 -4.02
N ASN A 811 -17.91 -15.20 -4.35
CA ASN A 811 -16.54 -14.69 -4.20
C ASN A 811 -16.14 -14.64 -2.73
N GLU A 812 -17.01 -14.16 -1.84
CA GLU A 812 -16.75 -14.12 -0.39
C GLU A 812 -16.51 -15.54 0.17
N TYR A 813 -17.29 -16.52 -0.26
CA TYR A 813 -17.18 -17.90 0.19
C TYR A 813 -15.97 -18.66 -0.41
N PHE A 814 -15.76 -18.52 -1.72
CA PHE A 814 -14.89 -19.42 -2.47
C PHE A 814 -13.43 -18.97 -2.49
N GLY A 815 -13.14 -17.68 -2.76
CA GLY A 815 -11.75 -17.25 -2.93
C GLY A 815 -11.44 -15.77 -2.67
N GLY A 816 -12.30 -15.03 -1.97
CA GLY A 816 -12.16 -13.59 -1.74
C GLY A 816 -11.26 -13.15 -0.58
N GLY A 817 -10.77 -14.08 0.26
CA GLY A 817 -9.93 -13.75 1.42
C GLY A 817 -9.41 -14.98 2.17
N MET A 818 -8.75 -14.76 3.31
CA MET A 818 -8.11 -15.84 4.09
C MET A 818 -9.10 -16.88 4.64
N SER A 819 -10.35 -16.48 4.91
CA SER A 819 -11.42 -17.38 5.36
C SER A 819 -12.05 -18.21 4.23
N ALA A 820 -11.75 -17.89 2.96
CA ALA A 820 -12.38 -18.50 1.81
C ALA A 820 -11.81 -19.90 1.52
N VAL A 821 -12.61 -20.74 0.87
CA VAL A 821 -12.29 -22.17 0.65
C VAL A 821 -10.91 -22.37 0.00
N VAL A 822 -10.58 -21.59 -1.03
CA VAL A 822 -9.32 -21.72 -1.77
C VAL A 822 -8.09 -21.51 -0.86
N PHE A 823 -8.11 -20.47 -0.04
CA PHE A 823 -7.02 -20.20 0.89
C PHE A 823 -6.89 -21.30 1.95
N GLN A 824 -8.03 -21.71 2.52
CA GLN A 824 -8.08 -22.77 3.55
C GLN A 824 -7.56 -24.13 3.05
N GLU A 825 -7.84 -24.46 1.78
CA GLU A 825 -7.38 -25.71 1.18
C GLU A 825 -5.91 -25.67 0.79
N ILE A 826 -5.51 -24.66 0.02
CA ILE A 826 -4.21 -24.67 -0.66
C ILE A 826 -3.11 -24.19 0.29
N ARG A 827 -3.35 -23.11 1.04
CA ARG A 827 -2.35 -22.55 1.96
C ARG A 827 -2.38 -23.24 3.32
N GLU A 828 -3.53 -23.27 3.99
CA GLU A 828 -3.61 -23.68 5.40
C GLU A 828 -3.55 -25.20 5.59
N SER A 829 -4.26 -25.98 4.78
CA SER A 829 -4.29 -27.44 4.93
C SER A 829 -3.13 -28.14 4.24
N LYS A 830 -2.84 -27.76 2.99
CA LYS A 830 -1.86 -28.45 2.15
C LYS A 830 -0.47 -27.80 2.11
N ALA A 831 -0.31 -26.57 2.64
CA ALA A 831 0.96 -25.83 2.62
C ALA A 831 1.62 -25.75 1.23
N LEU A 832 0.80 -25.55 0.20
CA LEU A 832 1.23 -25.57 -1.21
C LEU A 832 1.57 -24.18 -1.75
N ALA A 833 1.12 -23.10 -1.11
CA ALA A 833 1.28 -21.75 -1.64
C ALA A 833 1.36 -20.70 -0.53
N TYR A 834 2.15 -19.65 -0.77
CA TYR A 834 2.12 -18.45 0.06
C TYR A 834 0.91 -17.56 -0.27
N SER A 835 0.65 -17.36 -1.55
CA SER A 835 -0.50 -16.59 -2.04
C SER A 835 -1.35 -17.41 -2.99
N THR A 836 -2.66 -17.44 -2.74
CA THR A 836 -3.64 -18.13 -3.56
C THR A 836 -5.02 -17.51 -3.42
N PHE A 837 -5.75 -17.41 -4.52
CA PHE A 837 -7.13 -16.93 -4.54
C PHE A 837 -7.85 -17.39 -5.82
N SER A 838 -9.17 -17.29 -5.82
CA SER A 838 -10.00 -17.51 -7.01
C SER A 838 -11.21 -16.60 -6.98
N ILE A 839 -11.32 -15.74 -8.00
CA ILE A 839 -12.37 -14.75 -8.08
C ILE A 839 -13.13 -14.85 -9.41
N TYR A 840 -14.43 -14.64 -9.32
CA TYR A 840 -15.29 -14.44 -10.48
C TYR A 840 -15.45 -12.93 -10.73
N GLU A 841 -14.78 -12.43 -11.75
CA GLU A 841 -14.63 -11.00 -12.00
C GLU A 841 -15.78 -10.40 -12.82
N SER A 842 -16.16 -9.19 -12.46
CA SER A 842 -17.07 -8.38 -13.29
C SER A 842 -16.28 -7.67 -14.37
N PRO A 843 -16.77 -7.62 -15.62
CA PRO A 843 -16.14 -6.80 -16.63
C PRO A 843 -16.26 -5.33 -16.24
N SER A 844 -15.34 -4.50 -16.73
CA SER A 844 -15.42 -3.04 -16.62
C SER A 844 -16.41 -2.39 -17.59
N LYS A 845 -16.96 -3.17 -18.53
CA LYS A 845 -17.94 -2.75 -19.54
C LYS A 845 -19.00 -3.82 -19.79
N PRO A 846 -20.26 -3.46 -20.06
CA PRO A 846 -21.34 -4.43 -20.27
C PRO A 846 -21.15 -5.32 -21.51
N GLU A 847 -20.42 -4.89 -22.54
CA GLU A 847 -20.16 -5.70 -23.72
C GLU A 847 -19.08 -6.79 -23.53
N ASN A 848 -18.30 -6.71 -22.45
CA ASN A 848 -17.26 -7.69 -22.14
C ASN A 848 -17.86 -8.85 -21.31
N PRO A 849 -17.31 -10.08 -21.45
CA PRO A 849 -17.72 -11.21 -20.62
C PRO A 849 -17.17 -11.08 -19.20
N HIS A 850 -17.79 -11.80 -18.27
CA HIS A 850 -17.18 -12.11 -16.99
C HIS A 850 -15.90 -12.93 -17.17
N LEU A 851 -14.98 -12.86 -16.19
CA LEU A 851 -13.78 -13.69 -16.17
C LEU A 851 -13.75 -14.55 -14.90
N ILE A 852 -13.21 -15.76 -15.03
CA ILE A 852 -12.70 -16.51 -13.89
C ILE A 852 -11.20 -16.25 -13.85
N PHE A 853 -10.70 -15.80 -12.70
CA PHE A 853 -9.30 -15.56 -12.45
C PHE A 853 -8.90 -16.27 -11.15
N SER A 854 -7.98 -17.21 -11.23
CA SER A 854 -7.41 -17.87 -10.06
C SER A 854 -5.89 -17.82 -10.11
N TYR A 855 -5.26 -17.76 -8.94
CA TYR A 855 -3.82 -17.62 -8.82
C TYR A 855 -3.27 -18.57 -7.76
N VAL A 856 -2.08 -19.10 -8.05
CA VAL A 856 -1.23 -19.78 -7.09
C VAL A 856 0.23 -19.38 -7.33
N GLY A 857 0.89 -18.86 -6.30
CA GLY A 857 2.35 -18.74 -6.22
C GLY A 857 2.91 -19.88 -5.37
N THR A 858 3.76 -20.72 -5.96
CA THR A 858 4.29 -21.94 -5.33
C THR A 858 5.74 -22.20 -5.73
N GLN A 859 6.36 -23.20 -5.13
CA GLN A 859 7.69 -23.68 -5.55
C GLN A 859 7.59 -24.52 -6.82
N ALA A 860 8.63 -24.49 -7.65
CA ALA A 860 8.63 -25.19 -8.93
C ALA A 860 8.43 -26.72 -8.81
N ASP A 861 8.90 -27.33 -7.72
CA ASP A 861 8.74 -28.76 -7.41
C ASP A 861 7.33 -29.13 -6.91
N LYS A 862 6.66 -28.20 -6.22
CA LYS A 862 5.26 -28.34 -5.74
C LYS A 862 4.22 -27.98 -6.80
N LEU A 863 4.64 -27.47 -7.96
CA LEU A 863 3.77 -27.05 -9.07
C LEU A 863 2.64 -28.05 -9.35
N LYS A 864 2.98 -29.33 -9.46
CA LYS A 864 2.01 -30.38 -9.79
C LYS A 864 0.90 -30.50 -8.74
N ASP A 865 1.26 -30.45 -7.46
CA ASP A 865 0.31 -30.63 -6.36
C ASP A 865 -0.53 -29.37 -6.15
N ALA A 866 0.09 -28.20 -6.26
CA ALA A 866 -0.58 -26.90 -6.23
C ALA A 866 -1.63 -26.77 -7.36
N VAL A 867 -1.24 -27.13 -8.59
CA VAL A 867 -2.14 -27.14 -9.75
C VAL A 867 -3.25 -28.18 -9.58
N GLY A 868 -2.92 -29.36 -9.06
CA GLY A 868 -3.90 -30.40 -8.74
C GLY A 868 -4.95 -29.91 -7.74
N ALA A 869 -4.52 -29.27 -6.66
CA ALA A 869 -5.40 -28.73 -5.63
C ALA A 869 -6.33 -27.63 -6.16
N MET A 870 -5.83 -26.68 -6.96
CA MET A 870 -6.69 -25.66 -7.57
C MET A 870 -7.69 -26.27 -8.56
N ASN A 871 -7.24 -27.21 -9.42
CA ASN A 871 -8.13 -27.89 -10.37
C ASN A 871 -9.22 -28.71 -9.67
N GLU A 872 -8.91 -29.32 -8.52
CA GLU A 872 -9.90 -30.00 -7.67
C GLU A 872 -11.00 -29.02 -7.23
N LEU A 873 -10.63 -27.82 -6.77
CA LEU A 873 -11.57 -26.78 -6.35
C LEU A 873 -12.34 -26.15 -7.50
N HIS A 874 -11.76 -26.09 -8.71
CA HIS A 874 -12.50 -25.74 -9.92
C HIS A 874 -13.47 -26.84 -10.35
N THR A 875 -13.24 -28.09 -9.93
CA THR A 875 -14.14 -29.20 -10.27
C THR A 875 -15.27 -29.36 -9.25
N THR A 876 -14.95 -29.25 -7.97
CA THR A 876 -15.86 -29.50 -6.85
C THR A 876 -15.84 -28.31 -5.91
N LEU A 877 -17.03 -27.83 -5.51
CA LEU A 877 -17.18 -26.84 -4.45
C LEU A 877 -17.33 -27.57 -3.10
N PRO A 878 -16.35 -27.50 -2.18
CA PRO A 878 -16.53 -28.02 -0.83
C PRO A 878 -17.73 -27.36 -0.13
N ARG A 879 -18.63 -28.16 0.47
CA ARG A 879 -19.82 -27.67 1.17
C ARG A 879 -19.55 -27.36 2.64
N SER A 880 -19.90 -26.15 3.06
CA SER A 880 -19.88 -25.70 4.45
C SER A 880 -20.99 -24.68 4.70
N GLU A 881 -22.09 -25.12 5.30
CA GLU A 881 -23.24 -24.25 5.65
C GLU A 881 -22.82 -23.12 6.60
N GLN A 882 -21.86 -23.41 7.47
CA GLN A 882 -21.33 -22.45 8.42
C GLN A 882 -20.49 -21.38 7.73
N SER A 883 -19.52 -21.78 6.88
CA SER A 883 -18.71 -20.81 6.12
C SER A 883 -19.58 -19.99 5.17
N PHE A 884 -20.65 -20.58 4.63
CA PHE A 884 -21.67 -19.87 3.85
C PHE A 884 -22.42 -18.83 4.67
N ALA A 885 -22.91 -19.19 5.86
CA ALA A 885 -23.57 -18.24 6.75
C ALA A 885 -22.63 -17.10 7.17
N THR A 886 -21.35 -17.41 7.42
CA THR A 886 -20.31 -16.40 7.68
C THR A 886 -20.11 -15.47 6.48
N ALA A 887 -20.05 -15.99 5.26
CA ALA A 887 -19.91 -15.16 4.05
C ALA A 887 -21.11 -14.22 3.84
N ILE A 888 -22.34 -14.71 4.04
CA ILE A 888 -23.55 -13.87 4.00
C ILE A 888 -23.48 -12.78 5.07
N GLY A 889 -23.17 -13.14 6.32
CA GLY A 889 -23.04 -12.19 7.43
C GLY A 889 -21.94 -11.14 7.18
N GLY A 890 -20.78 -11.56 6.67
CA GLY A 890 -19.66 -10.70 6.32
C GLY A 890 -20.04 -9.67 5.26
N LEU A 891 -20.69 -10.09 4.17
CA LEU A 891 -21.18 -9.19 3.12
C LEU A 891 -22.25 -8.21 3.61
N LYS A 892 -23.18 -8.67 4.47
CA LYS A 892 -24.16 -7.78 5.09
C LYS A 892 -23.49 -6.71 5.93
N ASN A 893 -22.64 -7.10 6.88
CA ASN A 893 -21.91 -6.18 7.74
C ASN A 893 -21.08 -5.19 6.90
N LYS A 894 -20.44 -5.66 5.83
CA LYS A 894 -19.69 -4.80 4.89
C LYS A 894 -20.59 -3.75 4.26
N ILE A 895 -21.72 -4.12 3.67
CA ILE A 895 -22.63 -3.16 3.01
C ILE A 895 -23.29 -2.21 4.03
N GLU A 896 -23.62 -2.70 5.23
CA GLU A 896 -24.18 -1.87 6.32
C GLU A 896 -23.21 -0.76 6.75
N THR A 897 -21.91 -1.02 6.67
CA THR A 897 -20.88 -0.15 7.26
C THR A 897 -20.04 0.64 6.26
N GLU A 898 -19.93 0.17 5.02
CA GLU A 898 -19.18 0.88 3.98
C GLU A 898 -19.92 2.14 3.53
N ARG A 899 -19.16 3.20 3.21
CA ARG A 899 -19.69 4.48 2.70
C ARG A 899 -18.97 4.85 1.42
N THR A 900 -19.72 5.26 0.40
CA THR A 900 -19.15 5.93 -0.76
C THR A 900 -19.04 7.42 -0.44
N LEU A 901 -17.82 7.92 -0.30
CA LEU A 901 -17.53 9.26 0.21
C LEU A 901 -16.86 10.14 -0.88
N ARG A 902 -16.89 11.46 -0.69
CA ARG A 902 -16.06 12.42 -1.45
C ARG A 902 -16.23 12.30 -2.97
N SER A 903 -15.14 12.28 -3.73
CA SER A 903 -15.14 12.13 -5.18
C SER A 903 -15.59 10.74 -5.64
N ASP A 904 -15.51 9.71 -4.80
CA ASP A 904 -15.99 8.36 -5.14
C ASP A 904 -17.50 8.34 -5.41
N ILE A 905 -18.27 9.27 -4.84
CA ILE A 905 -19.70 9.46 -5.15
C ILE A 905 -19.89 9.73 -6.66
N LEU A 906 -19.03 10.55 -7.25
CA LEU A 906 -19.08 10.92 -8.66
C LEU A 906 -18.70 9.72 -9.54
N PHE A 907 -17.64 8.99 -9.17
CA PHE A 907 -17.19 7.82 -9.92
C PHE A 907 -18.15 6.63 -9.78
N ASN A 908 -18.77 6.45 -8.63
CA ASN A 908 -19.82 5.45 -8.41
C ASN A 908 -21.02 5.71 -9.35
N TYR A 909 -21.45 6.97 -9.48
CA TYR A 909 -22.47 7.37 -10.46
C TYR A 909 -22.04 7.11 -11.91
N LEU A 910 -20.82 7.51 -12.30
CA LEU A 910 -20.34 7.26 -13.66
C LEU A 910 -20.27 5.76 -13.98
N ASN A 911 -19.84 4.94 -13.02
CA ASN A 911 -19.82 3.48 -13.18
C ASN A 911 -21.23 2.92 -13.34
N ALA A 912 -22.18 3.33 -12.50
CA ALA A 912 -23.58 2.92 -12.63
C ALA A 912 -24.14 3.27 -14.02
N GLN A 913 -23.87 4.48 -14.52
CA GLN A 913 -24.29 4.90 -15.87
C GLN A 913 -23.71 4.02 -16.98
N LYS A 914 -22.43 3.58 -16.88
CA LYS A 914 -21.82 2.67 -17.85
C LYS A 914 -22.58 1.34 -17.98
N PHE A 915 -23.20 0.88 -16.89
CA PHE A 915 -24.02 -0.33 -16.87
C PHE A 915 -25.53 -0.07 -17.07
N GLY A 916 -25.91 1.14 -17.46
CA GLY A 916 -27.32 1.52 -17.66
C GLY A 916 -28.13 1.61 -16.35
N GLN A 917 -27.45 1.78 -15.22
CA GLN A 917 -28.04 1.87 -13.89
C GLN A 917 -28.14 3.33 -13.45
N ASN A 918 -29.10 3.60 -12.55
CA ASN A 918 -29.32 4.90 -11.92
C ASN A 918 -29.45 4.80 -10.40
N TYR A 919 -28.94 3.72 -9.82
CA TYR A 919 -28.95 3.42 -8.40
C TYR A 919 -27.60 2.82 -7.98
N ASP A 920 -27.32 2.86 -6.68
CA ASP A 920 -26.16 2.20 -6.09
C ASP A 920 -26.36 0.68 -6.06
N SER A 921 -25.51 -0.06 -6.78
CA SER A 921 -25.63 -1.51 -6.93
C SER A 921 -25.55 -2.30 -5.61
N ARG A 922 -24.99 -1.70 -4.54
CA ARG A 922 -24.93 -2.30 -3.20
C ARG A 922 -26.32 -2.59 -2.64
N GLN A 923 -27.31 -1.76 -2.98
CA GLN A 923 -28.69 -1.97 -2.58
C GLN A 923 -29.24 -3.29 -3.12
N VAL A 924 -28.98 -3.58 -4.40
CA VAL A 924 -29.44 -4.81 -5.04
C VAL A 924 -28.79 -6.05 -4.44
N VAL A 925 -27.51 -5.97 -4.05
CA VAL A 925 -26.86 -7.07 -3.33
C VAL A 925 -27.55 -7.28 -1.99
N TYR A 926 -27.61 -6.24 -1.16
CA TYR A 926 -28.13 -6.31 0.20
C TYR A 926 -29.57 -6.84 0.28
N ASP A 927 -30.47 -6.32 -0.55
CA ASP A 927 -31.89 -6.71 -0.60
C ASP A 927 -32.13 -8.17 -1.03
N ASN A 928 -31.09 -8.86 -1.50
CA ASN A 928 -31.16 -10.24 -1.99
C ASN A 928 -30.26 -11.23 -1.22
N LEU A 929 -29.42 -10.78 -0.27
CA LEU A 929 -28.51 -11.67 0.46
C LEU A 929 -29.25 -12.80 1.20
N ASP A 930 -30.37 -12.49 1.88
CA ASP A 930 -31.17 -13.48 2.62
C ASP A 930 -31.91 -14.51 1.76
N LYS A 931 -31.97 -14.28 0.45
CA LYS A 931 -32.68 -15.16 -0.49
C LYS A 931 -31.74 -16.20 -1.12
N ILE A 932 -30.43 -16.01 -0.96
CA ILE A 932 -29.41 -16.89 -1.54
C ILE A 932 -29.26 -18.11 -0.62
N THR A 933 -29.21 -19.30 -1.22
CA THR A 933 -28.97 -20.57 -0.56
C THR A 933 -27.63 -21.16 -0.98
N PHE A 934 -27.10 -22.12 -0.21
CA PHE A 934 -25.89 -22.84 -0.62
C PHE A 934 -26.05 -23.53 -1.98
N ASN A 935 -27.25 -24.05 -2.27
CA ASN A 935 -27.55 -24.70 -3.54
C ASN A 935 -27.43 -23.72 -4.73
N ASP A 936 -27.66 -22.42 -4.53
CA ASP A 936 -27.42 -21.41 -5.56
C ASP A 936 -25.93 -21.24 -5.86
N LEU A 937 -25.07 -21.34 -4.84
CA LEU A 937 -23.61 -21.34 -5.00
C LEU A 937 -23.11 -22.62 -5.68
N GLU A 938 -23.60 -23.79 -5.27
CA GLU A 938 -23.28 -25.07 -5.92
C GLU A 938 -23.68 -25.03 -7.39
N LYS A 939 -24.87 -24.54 -7.70
CA LYS A 939 -25.32 -24.36 -9.08
C LYS A 939 -24.44 -23.36 -9.83
N PHE A 940 -24.13 -22.22 -9.22
CA PHE A 940 -23.29 -21.19 -9.83
C PHE A 940 -21.90 -21.73 -10.17
N HIS A 941 -21.28 -22.45 -9.22
CA HIS A 941 -19.99 -23.13 -9.40
C HIS A 941 -20.07 -24.20 -10.48
N HIS A 942 -21.02 -25.13 -10.39
CA HIS A 942 -21.18 -26.21 -11.36
C HIS A 942 -21.34 -25.69 -12.79
N ASP A 943 -22.18 -24.68 -13.00
CA ASP A 943 -22.44 -24.12 -14.33
C ASP A 943 -21.19 -23.45 -14.94
N ARG A 944 -20.30 -22.90 -14.11
CA ARG A 944 -19.21 -21.99 -14.52
C ARG A 944 -17.81 -22.54 -14.31
N TYR A 945 -17.60 -23.50 -13.44
CA TYR A 945 -16.28 -24.04 -13.09
C TYR A 945 -16.18 -25.51 -13.47
N THR A 946 -17.12 -26.34 -13.02
CA THR A 946 -17.04 -27.80 -13.19
C THR A 946 -16.95 -28.24 -14.66
N GLY A 947 -15.92 -29.01 -14.97
CA GLY A 947 -15.69 -29.60 -16.29
C GLY A 947 -15.40 -28.57 -17.39
N LYS A 948 -15.06 -27.32 -17.04
CA LYS A 948 -14.72 -26.28 -18.02
C LYS A 948 -13.21 -26.26 -18.30
N PRO A 949 -12.81 -25.96 -19.55
CA PRO A 949 -11.40 -25.80 -19.89
C PRO A 949 -10.84 -24.45 -19.41
N TYR A 950 -9.55 -24.40 -19.07
CA TYR A 950 -8.85 -23.20 -18.61
C TYR A 950 -7.63 -22.87 -19.46
N LEU A 951 -7.30 -21.58 -19.53
CA LEU A 951 -6.01 -21.11 -20.01
C LEU A 951 -5.10 -20.96 -18.79
N TYR A 952 -3.97 -21.65 -18.80
CA TYR A 952 -2.98 -21.61 -17.73
C TYR A 952 -1.86 -20.68 -18.17
N CYS A 953 -1.70 -19.53 -17.53
CA CYS A 953 -0.53 -18.67 -17.70
C CYS A 953 0.49 -19.06 -16.63
N VAL A 954 1.66 -19.52 -17.06
CA VAL A 954 2.72 -20.02 -16.17
C VAL A 954 3.99 -19.24 -16.41
N ILE A 955 4.60 -18.75 -15.33
CA ILE A 955 5.95 -18.16 -15.34
C ILE A 955 6.83 -18.89 -14.32
N GLY A 956 8.08 -19.11 -14.70
CA GLY A 956 9.12 -19.63 -13.82
C GLY A 956 10.30 -20.18 -14.62
N SER A 957 11.31 -20.68 -13.93
CA SER A 957 12.53 -21.17 -14.59
C SER A 957 12.26 -22.50 -15.27
N LYS A 958 12.49 -22.55 -16.58
CA LYS A 958 12.33 -23.76 -17.41
C LYS A 958 13.16 -24.93 -16.90
N ASP A 959 14.32 -24.66 -16.28
CA ASP A 959 15.21 -25.67 -15.74
C ASP A 959 14.74 -26.25 -14.40
N LYS A 960 13.86 -25.53 -13.68
CA LYS A 960 13.35 -25.92 -12.36
C LYS A 960 11.93 -26.48 -12.42
N ILE A 961 11.15 -26.12 -13.44
CA ILE A 961 9.74 -26.53 -13.61
C ILE A 961 9.61 -27.92 -14.24
N ASP A 962 8.69 -28.74 -13.71
CA ASP A 962 8.27 -29.99 -14.36
C ASP A 962 7.40 -29.71 -15.60
N MET A 963 8.06 -29.58 -16.76
CA MET A 963 7.39 -29.37 -18.04
C MET A 963 6.49 -30.54 -18.46
N GLU A 964 6.72 -31.76 -17.98
CA GLU A 964 5.85 -32.91 -18.25
C GLU A 964 4.55 -32.84 -17.44
N ALA A 965 4.59 -32.28 -16.23
CA ALA A 965 3.38 -31.96 -15.47
C ALA A 965 2.52 -30.93 -16.23
N LEU A 966 3.12 -29.90 -16.83
CA LEU A 966 2.39 -28.91 -17.63
C LEU A 966 1.74 -29.52 -18.88
N LYS A 967 2.43 -30.41 -19.59
CA LYS A 967 1.88 -31.11 -20.78
C LYS A 967 0.65 -31.96 -20.47
N LYS A 968 0.48 -32.41 -19.22
CA LYS A 968 -0.71 -33.14 -18.79
C LYS A 968 -1.93 -32.24 -18.62
N LEU A 969 -1.74 -30.92 -18.48
CA LEU A 969 -2.84 -29.96 -18.35
C LEU A 969 -3.47 -29.66 -19.71
N GLY A 970 -2.66 -29.54 -20.77
CA GLY A 970 -3.09 -29.22 -22.12
C GLY A 970 -1.93 -28.96 -23.07
N GLU A 971 -2.22 -28.37 -24.23
CA GLU A 971 -1.19 -27.96 -25.19
C GLU A 971 -0.30 -26.87 -24.57
N VAL A 972 1.02 -27.12 -24.47
CA VAL A 972 1.99 -26.14 -23.95
C VAL A 972 2.53 -25.28 -25.08
N LYS A 973 2.42 -23.96 -24.92
CA LYS A 973 2.92 -22.93 -25.81
C LYS A 973 3.93 -22.06 -25.07
N GLU A 974 5.20 -22.28 -25.37
CA GLU A 974 6.27 -21.41 -24.91
C GLU A 974 6.25 -20.11 -25.72
N LEU A 975 6.08 -18.97 -25.04
CA LEU A 975 5.97 -17.66 -25.65
C LEU A 975 7.25 -16.85 -25.47
N LYS A 976 7.72 -16.27 -26.57
CA LYS A 976 8.85 -15.32 -26.54
C LYS A 976 8.37 -13.96 -26.05
N LEU A 977 9.24 -13.25 -25.33
CA LEU A 977 8.93 -11.92 -24.82
C LEU A 977 8.54 -10.95 -25.94
N ASP A 978 9.23 -10.95 -27.08
CA ASP A 978 8.87 -10.07 -28.21
C ASP A 978 7.43 -10.29 -28.71
N THR A 979 6.93 -11.53 -28.66
CA THR A 979 5.53 -11.85 -28.99
C THR A 979 4.55 -11.31 -27.95
N LEU A 980 4.91 -11.38 -26.66
CA LEU A 980 4.07 -10.89 -25.57
C LEU A 980 3.97 -9.37 -25.55
N PHE A 981 5.05 -8.66 -25.87
CA PHE A 981 5.14 -7.21 -25.71
C PHE A 981 4.84 -6.43 -27.02
N GLY A 982 5.08 -7.04 -28.18
CA GLY A 982 4.82 -6.39 -29.48
C GLY A 982 5.87 -5.36 -29.91
N TYR A 983 7.04 -5.34 -29.26
CA TYR A 983 8.18 -4.45 -29.57
C TYR A 983 9.51 -5.05 -29.12
#